data_AF-A0A8J6WKQ0-F1
#
_entry.id   AF-A0A8J6WKQ0-F1
#
_cell.length_a   1.000
_cell.length_b   1.000
_cell.length_c   1.000
_cell.angle_alpha   90.00
_cell.angle_beta   90.00
_cell.angle_gamma   90.00
#
_symmetry.space_group_name_H-M   'P 1'
#
loop_
_entity.id
_entity.type
_entity.pdbx_description
1 polymer ?
#
loop_
_entity_poly.entity_id
_entity_poly.type
_entity_poly.pdbx_seq_one_letter_code
_entity_poly.pdbx_strand_id
1 'polypeptide(L)'
;MTAANIEDGAKIKITLINKWGVLIRSVRLSDIRLHKSVNEFASIPFSIDYEISTPRLEVLPTETDVSVPHNLPRSGVSVFIGREAELAILNKKLQQDNQVAIVGIEGMGGIGKTELALQYASSHCQIATYSGGICWIKAREDIGIQIVSFAKTRLNLNPPDDLNLNETVAFCWQNWDAGNVLIILDDVQDYKSIQLYLPPAEPRFKVLLTTRLRLSPPVETLSLEVLTQAETLELLRSFLGSERTEQQFSDAIALSQWLGNLPLALELVGSYLTRKPDLSLAVMLQRLENKRLDALAVSQSEIDMTASLGIKAAFELSWEELETSAQNLARLLGLFALAPIPWKLVELCLPEWDEEELEDLRDKQLLNLHLLQRVESDIYQLHPLTREFFNTRLSQAPEAEVEQYKRQFCQVMAEQVRQISQVLTRAEIESLTVIVPHLQVVTTQLAPTLSDEDLIWAFLGIARFYEEQGLFAEAEPWLQECLNATRTRLGEKHPTVAASLNNLAALYQSQGRYAEAETYYLQSLNLMQSLWGRQHRDVATSLSNLAEVYRAQGRYAEAEPLYLQALELRRLLLDGQHPDIAASINNLAALYEAQGRYAEAEPLYVQALQLRRALLGEQHPSIATSFNNLAGLYVSQGRYAEAEPLYLQALQLRRVLLGEQHPSIATSLNNLAYLYVSQGRYAEAEPLYVQALQLRRVLLGEQHLDFAASLNNLAELYCAQGRYAEAEPLYLQALDLVRSYLGEGHPSNAAGLNNLAELYRAQRRYADAEPLYLQALQLRKSLLGELHPDVAASLNNLANLYYSLERYSDAEALYREALRIWQGMLGENHPAVATSLNNLAGLYSVQNRYEDAEELYRKALVIRQAALGENHPEVLATLNNLTKLYQVQGRYSDTEEVKAAKISDSSLSSQIATTPTISTLTANTILTVALARFSDSNSHNLQEKFTKAGLLKIDELYRSIREKIQGNQKQESALISAEQGSKTELDNLATYLETMMNDDTEFAAEIQHISQEIYAEKLKDNTMMVQNNYDNAKGWQTKIEGGTAYIGEIHNQ
;
A
#
# COMPACT_ATOMS: atom_id res chain seq x y z
N MET A 1 -52.70 3.70 -11.66
CA MET A 1 -52.62 2.39 -12.33
C MET A 1 -53.95 1.66 -12.13
N THR A 2 -54.55 1.12 -13.20
CA THR A 2 -55.68 0.17 -13.12
C THR A 2 -55.17 -1.21 -12.72
N ALA A 3 -55.87 -1.86 -11.80
CA ALA A 3 -55.46 -3.11 -11.19
C ALA A 3 -55.64 -4.30 -12.14
N ALA A 4 -54.56 -5.02 -12.43
CA ALA A 4 -54.60 -6.39 -12.89
C ALA A 4 -53.53 -7.18 -12.12
N ASN A 5 -54.02 -8.10 -11.27
CA ASN A 5 -53.36 -9.24 -10.64
C ASN A 5 -51.88 -9.09 -10.26
N ILE A 6 -51.65 -8.82 -8.97
CA ILE A 6 -50.38 -9.09 -8.30
C ILE A 6 -50.64 -10.26 -7.35
N GLU A 7 -49.95 -11.38 -7.56
CA GLU A 7 -49.98 -12.54 -6.67
C GLU A 7 -49.28 -12.24 -5.33
N ASP A 8 -49.76 -12.87 -4.25
CA ASP A 8 -49.20 -12.77 -2.91
C ASP A 8 -47.71 -13.16 -2.90
N GLY A 9 -46.84 -12.21 -2.55
CA GLY A 9 -45.38 -12.39 -2.44
C GLY A 9 -44.53 -11.49 -3.35
N ALA A 10 -45.12 -10.69 -4.23
CA ALA A 10 -44.35 -9.75 -5.05
C ALA A 10 -43.81 -8.55 -4.23
N LYS A 11 -42.48 -8.39 -4.18
CA LYS A 11 -41.82 -7.19 -3.62
C LYS A 11 -42.01 -6.01 -4.56
N ILE A 12 -43.05 -5.20 -4.36
CA ILE A 12 -43.30 -4.01 -5.18
C ILE A 12 -42.74 -2.76 -4.48
N LYS A 13 -41.79 -2.11 -5.14
CA LYS A 13 -41.20 -0.82 -4.77
C LYS A 13 -41.97 0.28 -5.51
N ILE A 14 -42.60 1.19 -4.79
CA ILE A 14 -43.26 2.35 -5.40
C ILE A 14 -42.29 3.52 -5.38
N THR A 15 -41.96 3.99 -6.57
CA THR A 15 -41.00 5.06 -6.83
C THR A 15 -41.77 6.31 -7.23
N LEU A 16 -41.75 7.35 -6.40
CA LEU A 16 -42.34 8.64 -6.74
C LEU A 16 -41.29 9.47 -7.46
N ILE A 17 -41.56 9.75 -8.72
CA ILE A 17 -40.67 10.50 -9.60
C ILE A 17 -41.41 11.77 -10.02
N ASN A 18 -40.77 12.93 -9.93
CA ASN A 18 -41.39 14.15 -10.45
C ASN A 18 -41.51 14.07 -11.98
N LYS A 19 -42.21 15.03 -12.59
CA LYS A 19 -42.44 15.07 -14.05
C LYS A 19 -41.16 15.14 -14.92
N TRP A 20 -39.98 15.19 -14.31
CA TRP A 20 -38.66 15.31 -14.94
C TRP A 20 -37.70 14.16 -14.61
N GLY A 21 -38.15 13.09 -13.94
CA GLY A 21 -37.28 11.95 -13.67
C GLY A 21 -36.57 11.96 -12.31
N VAL A 22 -36.81 12.96 -11.45
CA VAL A 22 -36.16 13.08 -10.13
C VAL A 22 -36.89 12.22 -9.09
N LEU A 23 -36.14 11.36 -8.40
CA LEU A 23 -36.64 10.55 -7.30
C LEU A 23 -37.01 11.42 -6.10
N ILE A 24 -38.30 11.54 -5.80
CA ILE A 24 -38.79 12.27 -4.62
C ILE A 24 -38.78 11.34 -3.39
N ARG A 25 -39.17 10.07 -3.56
CA ARG A 25 -39.24 9.07 -2.48
C ARG A 25 -39.29 7.64 -3.03
N SER A 26 -38.80 6.68 -2.27
CA SER A 26 -39.02 5.24 -2.47
C SER A 26 -39.59 4.64 -1.19
N VAL A 27 -40.74 3.95 -1.27
CA VAL A 27 -41.37 3.29 -0.10
C VAL A 27 -41.64 1.82 -0.44
N ARG A 28 -41.33 0.92 0.49
CA ARG A 28 -41.75 -0.49 0.41
C ARG A 28 -43.21 -0.57 0.84
N LEU A 29 -44.02 -1.30 0.08
CA LEU A 29 -45.45 -1.47 0.37
C LEU A 29 -45.72 -2.08 1.77
N SER A 30 -44.74 -2.80 2.33
CA SER A 30 -44.74 -3.35 3.70
C SER A 30 -44.77 -2.29 4.82
N ASP A 31 -44.35 -1.06 4.53
CA ASP A 31 -44.15 0.00 5.53
C ASP A 31 -45.36 0.94 5.60
N ILE A 32 -46.42 0.65 4.83
CA ILE A 32 -47.67 1.41 4.81
C ILE A 32 -48.68 0.73 5.75
N ARG A 33 -48.91 1.31 6.94
CA ARG A 33 -50.05 0.90 7.79
C ARG A 33 -51.35 1.43 7.19
N LEU A 34 -52.12 0.57 6.53
CA LEU A 34 -53.49 0.87 6.14
C LEU A 34 -54.40 0.90 7.38
N HIS A 35 -54.89 2.08 7.75
CA HIS A 35 -55.98 2.20 8.71
C HIS A 35 -57.32 1.90 8.00
N LYS A 36 -57.86 0.71 8.31
CA LYS A 36 -59.22 0.17 8.05
C LYS A 36 -59.33 -0.95 6.98
N SER A 37 -60.26 -1.86 7.28
CA SER A 37 -60.49 -3.19 6.72
C SER A 37 -60.87 -3.20 5.23
N VAL A 38 -60.41 -4.24 4.54
CA VAL A 38 -60.44 -4.49 3.08
C VAL A 38 -61.84 -4.70 2.46
N ASN A 39 -62.96 -4.52 3.18
CA ASN A 39 -64.28 -4.73 2.60
C ASN A 39 -65.15 -3.47 2.73
N GLU A 40 -65.09 -2.62 1.71
CA GLU A 40 -66.19 -1.83 1.13
C GLU A 40 -65.61 -0.68 0.28
N PHE A 41 -66.37 -0.24 -0.72
CA PHE A 41 -66.15 0.91 -1.61
C PHE A 41 -65.40 0.66 -2.93
N ALA A 42 -66.20 0.25 -3.92
CA ALA A 42 -66.00 0.62 -5.31
C ALA A 42 -66.17 2.15 -5.49
N SER A 43 -65.28 2.73 -6.31
CA SER A 43 -65.39 4.03 -6.99
C SER A 43 -65.59 5.31 -6.14
N ILE A 44 -64.51 6.08 -5.94
CA ILE A 44 -64.40 7.57 -5.86
C ILE A 44 -62.89 7.93 -5.80
N PRO A 45 -62.41 9.06 -6.36
CA PRO A 45 -60.99 9.46 -6.33
C PRO A 45 -60.60 10.03 -4.95
N PHE A 46 -59.51 9.56 -4.35
CA PHE A 46 -58.93 10.16 -3.14
C PHE A 46 -57.93 11.28 -3.50
N SER A 47 -58.20 12.48 -2.98
CA SER A 47 -57.20 13.50 -2.67
C SER A 47 -56.58 13.16 -1.31
N ILE A 48 -55.26 13.23 -1.17
CA ILE A 48 -54.59 13.18 0.13
C ILE A 48 -53.98 14.56 0.35
N ASP A 49 -54.57 15.33 1.27
CA ASP A 49 -53.96 16.53 1.84
C ASP A 49 -52.87 16.10 2.83
N TYR A 50 -51.68 16.72 2.72
CA TYR A 50 -50.60 16.59 3.69
C TYR A 50 -50.28 17.96 4.29
N GLU A 51 -50.41 18.10 5.61
CA GLU A 51 -49.73 19.13 6.40
C GLU A 51 -48.26 18.74 6.55
N ILE A 52 -47.36 19.64 6.15
CA ILE A 52 -45.91 19.47 6.28
C ILE A 52 -45.50 19.96 7.67
N SER A 53 -45.29 19.03 8.61
CA SER A 53 -44.29 19.23 9.67
C SER A 53 -42.96 18.71 9.15
N THR A 54 -41.95 19.56 9.14
CA THR A 54 -40.57 19.27 8.73
C THR A 54 -39.95 18.16 9.59
N PRO A 55 -39.30 17.17 8.97
CA PRO A 55 -38.11 16.59 9.59
C PRO A 55 -36.93 16.46 8.63
N ARG A 56 -35.75 16.59 9.25
CA ARG A 56 -34.39 16.51 8.74
C ARG A 56 -34.16 15.38 7.72
N LEU A 57 -33.34 15.68 6.70
CA LEU A 57 -32.71 14.71 5.80
C LEU A 57 -31.79 13.79 6.59
N GLU A 58 -32.26 12.58 6.92
CA GLU A 58 -31.39 11.44 7.22
C GLU A 58 -31.30 10.56 5.98
N VAL A 59 -30.09 10.50 5.41
CA VAL A 59 -29.76 9.63 4.29
C VAL A 59 -29.44 8.24 4.86
N LEU A 60 -30.30 7.26 4.61
CA LEU A 60 -29.99 5.84 4.83
C LEU A 60 -29.35 5.27 3.55
N PRO A 61 -28.21 4.55 3.64
CA PRO A 61 -27.59 3.94 2.48
C PRO A 61 -28.37 2.69 2.03
N THR A 62 -28.60 2.56 0.73
CA THR A 62 -29.08 1.31 0.11
C THR A 62 -27.98 0.71 -0.75
N GLU A 63 -27.52 -0.49 -0.35
CA GLU A 63 -26.55 -1.34 -1.03
C GLU A 63 -26.97 -1.70 -2.47
N THR A 64 -26.23 -1.20 -3.46
CA THR A 64 -25.84 -1.89 -4.71
C THR A 64 -24.71 -1.08 -5.36
N ASP A 65 -23.49 -1.64 -5.30
CA ASP A 65 -22.19 -1.05 -5.71
C ASP A 65 -22.02 -0.92 -7.23
N VAL A 66 -22.21 0.28 -7.75
CA VAL A 66 -21.32 0.87 -8.78
C VAL A 66 -21.20 2.35 -8.43
N SER A 67 -20.30 2.70 -7.51
CA SER A 67 -20.04 4.11 -7.20
C SER A 67 -19.26 4.75 -8.34
N VAL A 68 -19.81 5.80 -8.97
CA VAL A 68 -19.05 6.62 -9.92
C VAL A 68 -17.81 7.19 -9.21
N PRO A 69 -16.60 7.09 -9.76
CA PRO A 69 -15.41 7.69 -9.16
C PRO A 69 -15.56 9.21 -9.08
N HIS A 70 -15.51 9.79 -7.87
CA HIS A 70 -15.62 11.25 -7.71
C HIS A 70 -14.91 11.78 -6.47
N ASN A 71 -14.62 13.08 -6.49
CA ASN A 71 -14.10 13.86 -5.36
C ASN A 71 -14.93 15.14 -5.12
N LEU A 72 -16.22 15.09 -5.48
CA LEU A 72 -17.15 16.20 -5.31
C LEU A 72 -17.14 16.76 -3.88
N PRO A 73 -17.02 18.09 -3.71
CA PRO A 73 -17.26 18.72 -2.42
C PRO A 73 -18.73 18.57 -2.04
N ARG A 74 -19.07 18.73 -0.75
CA ARG A 74 -20.48 18.71 -0.33
C ARG A 74 -21.09 20.11 -0.42
N SER A 75 -22.37 20.16 -0.78
CA SER A 75 -23.16 21.40 -0.83
C SER A 75 -23.14 22.08 0.53
N GLY A 76 -22.78 23.36 0.53
CA GLY A 76 -22.84 24.22 1.72
C GLY A 76 -24.22 24.84 1.95
N VAL A 77 -25.10 24.75 0.96
CA VAL A 77 -26.41 25.37 0.94
C VAL A 77 -27.47 24.41 1.51
N SER A 78 -28.33 24.92 2.39
CA SER A 78 -29.45 24.17 2.98
C SER A 78 -30.63 24.04 2.02
N VAL A 79 -30.84 25.04 1.16
CA VAL A 79 -31.95 25.09 0.20
C VAL A 79 -31.49 25.74 -1.11
N PHE A 80 -31.41 24.94 -2.18
CA PHE A 80 -31.04 25.41 -3.52
C PHE A 80 -32.31 25.74 -4.32
N ILE A 81 -32.52 27.02 -4.67
CA ILE A 81 -33.75 27.52 -5.32
C ILE A 81 -33.43 28.32 -6.58
N GLY A 82 -34.29 28.17 -7.60
CA GLY A 82 -34.41 29.17 -8.68
C GLY A 82 -33.31 29.11 -9.73
N ARG A 83 -32.75 27.93 -9.97
CA ARG A 83 -31.64 27.70 -10.92
C ARG A 83 -31.90 26.53 -11.86
N GLU A 84 -33.14 26.05 -11.92
CA GLU A 84 -33.54 24.90 -12.72
C GLU A 84 -33.37 25.18 -14.21
N ALA A 85 -33.65 26.42 -14.65
CA ALA A 85 -33.46 26.83 -16.03
C ALA A 85 -31.98 26.85 -16.40
N GLU A 86 -31.12 27.40 -15.54
CA GLU A 86 -29.67 27.45 -15.72
C GLU A 86 -29.05 26.06 -15.71
N LEU A 87 -29.48 25.16 -14.83
CA LEU A 87 -29.07 23.74 -14.84
C LEU A 87 -29.44 23.07 -16.17
N ALA A 88 -30.65 23.32 -16.70
CA ALA A 88 -31.08 22.77 -17.98
C ALA A 88 -30.27 23.34 -19.16
N ILE A 89 -29.98 24.64 -19.14
CA ILE A 89 -29.13 25.30 -20.16
C ILE A 89 -27.70 24.79 -20.06
N LEU A 90 -27.16 24.66 -18.85
CA LEU A 90 -25.83 24.13 -18.59
C LEU A 90 -25.70 22.71 -19.13
N ASN A 91 -26.67 21.85 -18.83
CA ASN A 91 -26.70 20.50 -19.38
C ASN A 91 -26.69 20.53 -20.91
N LYS A 92 -27.57 21.33 -21.52
CA LYS A 92 -27.65 21.45 -22.98
C LYS A 92 -26.31 21.90 -23.59
N LYS A 93 -25.66 22.91 -23.01
CA LYS A 93 -24.36 23.41 -23.46
C LYS A 93 -23.28 22.35 -23.31
N LEU A 94 -23.20 21.65 -22.18
CA LEU A 94 -22.24 20.55 -21.97
C LEU A 94 -22.49 19.36 -22.90
N GLN A 95 -23.71 19.14 -23.38
CA GLN A 95 -23.97 18.11 -24.40
C GLN A 95 -23.55 18.56 -25.81
N GLN A 96 -23.60 19.86 -26.11
CA GLN A 96 -23.27 20.43 -27.43
C GLN A 96 -21.77 20.73 -27.60
N ASP A 97 -21.15 21.23 -26.52
CA ASP A 97 -19.77 21.66 -26.47
C ASP A 97 -18.98 20.84 -25.44
N ASN A 98 -17.65 20.87 -25.52
CA ASN A 98 -16.79 20.14 -24.58
C ASN A 98 -16.31 21.03 -23.42
N GLN A 99 -16.37 22.36 -23.54
CA GLN A 99 -15.93 23.29 -22.51
C GLN A 99 -16.98 24.38 -22.29
N VAL A 100 -17.51 24.46 -21.07
CA VAL A 100 -18.50 25.47 -20.68
C VAL A 100 -18.00 26.19 -19.42
N ALA A 101 -18.04 27.52 -19.42
CA ALA A 101 -17.75 28.33 -18.25
C ALA A 101 -19.02 28.95 -17.69
N ILE A 102 -19.26 28.74 -16.40
CA ILE A 102 -20.22 29.51 -15.60
C ILE A 102 -19.53 30.82 -15.22
N VAL A 103 -19.93 31.89 -15.89
CA VAL A 103 -19.42 33.24 -15.68
C VAL A 103 -20.49 34.02 -14.91
N GLY A 104 -20.10 34.59 -13.79
CA GLY A 104 -21.00 35.46 -13.02
C GLY A 104 -20.79 36.91 -13.40
N ILE A 105 -21.74 37.77 -13.02
CA ILE A 105 -21.57 39.22 -13.14
C ILE A 105 -20.24 39.63 -12.48
N GLU A 106 -19.45 40.41 -13.23
CA GLU A 106 -18.12 40.88 -12.85
C GLU A 106 -18.17 41.51 -11.44
N GLY A 107 -17.22 41.15 -10.57
CA GLY A 107 -17.14 41.63 -9.17
C GLY A 107 -18.23 41.17 -8.17
N MET A 108 -19.18 40.31 -8.55
CA MET A 108 -20.18 39.76 -7.61
C MET A 108 -19.79 38.37 -7.08
N GLY A 109 -19.19 38.34 -5.89
CA GLY A 109 -19.01 37.12 -5.09
C GLY A 109 -20.34 36.65 -4.48
N GLY A 110 -20.53 35.34 -4.27
CA GLY A 110 -21.74 34.81 -3.60
C GLY A 110 -22.98 34.61 -4.49
N ILE A 111 -22.86 34.73 -5.82
CA ILE A 111 -23.97 34.54 -6.79
C ILE A 111 -24.38 33.06 -7.01
N GLY A 112 -23.56 32.11 -6.54
CA GLY A 112 -23.84 30.67 -6.63
C GLY A 112 -23.21 29.93 -7.82
N LYS A 113 -22.11 30.42 -8.42
CA LYS A 113 -21.43 29.72 -9.54
C LYS A 113 -20.95 28.32 -9.16
N THR A 114 -20.18 28.25 -8.07
CA THR A 114 -19.63 27.03 -7.48
C THR A 114 -20.76 26.07 -7.09
N GLU A 115 -21.79 26.59 -6.43
CA GLU A 115 -22.94 25.78 -6.03
C GLU A 115 -23.72 25.24 -7.25
N LEU A 116 -23.94 26.04 -8.29
CA LEU A 116 -24.59 25.57 -9.52
C LEU A 116 -23.80 24.42 -10.18
N ALA A 117 -22.48 24.55 -10.26
CA ALA A 117 -21.61 23.50 -10.77
C ALA A 117 -21.70 22.22 -9.91
N LEU A 118 -21.74 22.39 -8.59
CA LEU A 118 -21.82 21.29 -7.66
C LEU A 118 -23.17 20.56 -7.70
N GLN A 119 -24.29 21.28 -7.77
CA GLN A 119 -25.62 20.69 -7.91
C GLN A 119 -25.75 19.92 -9.21
N TYR A 120 -25.22 20.48 -10.31
CA TYR A 120 -25.11 19.78 -11.58
C TYR A 120 -24.33 18.47 -11.41
N ALA A 121 -23.11 18.54 -10.89
CA ALA A 121 -22.25 17.39 -10.76
C ALA A 121 -22.81 16.31 -9.81
N SER A 122 -23.38 16.72 -8.68
CA SER A 122 -23.98 15.82 -7.68
C SER A 122 -25.19 15.08 -8.24
N SER A 123 -26.09 15.78 -8.95
CA SER A 123 -27.23 15.14 -9.60
C SER A 123 -26.78 14.12 -10.65
N HIS A 124 -25.78 14.46 -11.46
CA HIS A 124 -25.23 13.57 -12.49
C HIS A 124 -24.38 12.41 -11.93
N CYS A 125 -23.83 12.57 -10.73
CA CYS A 125 -23.19 11.48 -9.97
C CYS A 125 -24.22 10.42 -9.57
N GLN A 126 -25.36 10.84 -8.99
CA GLN A 126 -26.42 9.94 -8.52
C GLN A 126 -27.06 9.11 -9.63
N ILE A 127 -27.17 9.68 -10.84
CA ILE A 127 -27.74 8.99 -12.02
C ILE A 127 -26.66 8.41 -12.94
N ALA A 128 -25.39 8.42 -12.52
CA ALA A 128 -24.25 7.86 -13.25
C ALA A 128 -24.10 8.30 -14.72
N THR A 129 -24.36 9.58 -15.02
CA THR A 129 -24.20 10.13 -16.39
C THR A 129 -22.73 10.15 -16.84
N TYR A 130 -21.82 10.43 -15.90
CA TYR A 130 -20.39 10.49 -16.13
C TYR A 130 -19.71 9.25 -15.56
N SER A 131 -19.93 8.10 -16.20
CA SER A 131 -19.43 6.81 -15.73
C SER A 131 -17.90 6.73 -15.66
N GLY A 132 -17.18 7.57 -16.42
CA GLY A 132 -15.71 7.69 -16.37
C GLY A 132 -15.21 8.59 -15.23
N GLY A 133 -16.12 9.09 -14.38
CA GLY A 133 -15.80 9.83 -13.17
C GLY A 133 -16.07 11.33 -13.24
N ILE A 134 -16.12 11.94 -12.06
CA ILE A 134 -16.34 13.38 -11.86
C ILE A 134 -15.19 13.95 -11.02
N CYS A 135 -14.32 14.72 -11.67
CA CYS A 135 -13.13 15.29 -11.05
C CYS A 135 -13.34 16.79 -10.79
N TRP A 136 -13.39 17.15 -9.51
CA TRP A 136 -13.49 18.50 -9.00
C TRP A 136 -12.11 19.02 -8.60
N ILE A 137 -11.70 20.16 -9.16
CA ILE A 137 -10.37 20.74 -8.99
C ILE A 137 -10.54 22.19 -8.55
N LYS A 138 -9.86 22.58 -7.48
CA LYS A 138 -9.79 23.98 -7.05
C LYS A 138 -8.67 24.68 -7.81
N ALA A 139 -9.01 25.68 -8.63
CA ALA A 139 -8.05 26.39 -9.48
C ALA A 139 -7.13 27.35 -8.70
N ARG A 140 -7.34 27.54 -7.40
CA ARG A 140 -6.45 28.29 -6.49
C ARG A 140 -5.28 27.47 -5.95
N GLU A 141 -5.39 26.15 -6.04
CA GLU A 141 -4.37 25.19 -5.64
C GLU A 141 -3.68 24.67 -6.92
N ASP A 142 -2.66 23.83 -6.78
CA ASP A 142 -2.00 23.26 -7.96
C ASP A 142 -2.95 22.29 -8.70
N ILE A 143 -3.31 22.67 -9.93
CA ILE A 143 -4.28 21.95 -10.76
C ILE A 143 -3.71 20.64 -11.26
N GLY A 144 -2.43 20.63 -11.68
CA GLY A 144 -1.79 19.44 -12.21
C GLY A 144 -1.73 18.35 -11.14
N ILE A 145 -1.32 18.73 -9.93
CA ILE A 145 -1.24 17.82 -8.78
C ILE A 145 -2.61 17.23 -8.45
N GLN A 146 -3.67 18.04 -8.42
CA GLN A 146 -5.02 17.56 -8.14
C GLN A 146 -5.53 16.57 -9.19
N ILE A 147 -5.24 16.80 -10.48
CA ILE A 147 -5.59 15.86 -11.56
C ILE A 147 -4.86 14.54 -11.36
N VAL A 148 -3.56 14.57 -11.10
CA VAL A 148 -2.74 13.37 -10.88
C VAL A 148 -3.19 12.63 -9.63
N SER A 149 -3.47 13.34 -8.54
CA SER A 149 -3.99 12.77 -7.30
C SER A 149 -5.34 12.09 -7.52
N PHE A 150 -6.26 12.71 -8.25
CA PHE A 150 -7.53 12.09 -8.60
C PHE A 150 -7.33 10.82 -9.45
N ALA A 151 -6.50 10.90 -10.50
CA ALA A 151 -6.21 9.78 -11.38
C ALA A 151 -5.60 8.60 -10.60
N LYS A 152 -4.62 8.86 -9.72
CA LYS A 152 -3.99 7.84 -8.88
C LYS A 152 -4.97 7.25 -7.86
N THR A 153 -5.69 8.08 -7.11
CA THR A 153 -6.48 7.63 -5.94
C THR A 153 -7.88 7.12 -6.29
N ARG A 154 -8.52 7.68 -7.33
CA ARG A 154 -9.92 7.36 -7.68
C ARG A 154 -10.03 6.47 -8.91
N LEU A 155 -9.06 6.52 -9.82
CA LEU A 155 -9.05 5.74 -11.06
C LEU A 155 -7.93 4.69 -11.11
N ASN A 156 -7.06 4.65 -10.10
CA ASN A 156 -5.95 3.71 -10.04
C ASN A 156 -4.98 3.84 -11.24
N LEU A 157 -4.81 5.06 -11.77
CA LEU A 157 -3.93 5.39 -12.91
C LEU A 157 -2.58 5.89 -12.43
N ASN A 158 -1.51 5.29 -12.97
CA ASN A 158 -0.14 5.67 -12.61
C ASN A 158 0.61 6.23 -13.81
N PRO A 159 0.74 7.56 -13.91
CA PRO A 159 1.63 8.18 -14.89
C PRO A 159 3.11 7.89 -14.60
N PRO A 160 3.97 7.72 -15.63
CA PRO A 160 5.41 7.55 -15.48
C PRO A 160 6.08 8.77 -14.80
N ASP A 161 7.11 8.52 -13.98
CA ASP A 161 7.76 9.57 -13.15
C ASP A 161 8.85 10.38 -13.86
N ASP A 162 9.30 9.96 -15.06
CA ASP A 162 10.20 10.74 -15.89
C ASP A 162 9.48 11.94 -16.56
N LEU A 163 8.15 11.93 -16.48
CA LEU A 163 7.30 12.99 -16.99
C LEU A 163 7.30 14.17 -16.01
N ASN A 164 7.52 15.37 -16.54
CA ASN A 164 7.19 16.56 -15.78
C ASN A 164 5.68 16.67 -15.58
N LEU A 165 5.22 17.46 -14.61
CA LEU A 165 3.80 17.55 -14.24
C LEU A 165 2.83 17.71 -15.43
N ASN A 166 3.20 18.46 -16.47
CA ASN A 166 2.35 18.63 -17.66
C ASN A 166 2.23 17.33 -18.46
N GLU A 167 3.34 16.62 -18.63
CA GLU A 167 3.39 15.33 -19.30
C GLU A 167 2.66 14.25 -18.48
N THR A 168 2.81 14.27 -17.15
CA THR A 168 2.09 13.41 -16.20
C THR A 168 0.58 13.59 -16.34
N VAL A 169 0.11 14.84 -16.40
CA VAL A 169 -1.31 15.17 -16.62
C VAL A 169 -1.78 14.71 -18.00
N ALA A 170 -0.97 14.92 -19.04
CA ALA A 170 -1.29 14.45 -20.39
C ALA A 170 -1.43 12.91 -20.45
N PHE A 171 -0.56 12.18 -19.74
CA PHE A 171 -0.68 10.74 -19.58
C PHE A 171 -2.00 10.35 -18.89
N CYS A 172 -2.35 11.02 -17.79
CA CYS A 172 -3.61 10.75 -17.09
C CYS A 172 -4.81 10.89 -18.04
N TRP A 173 -4.82 11.91 -18.89
CA TRP A 173 -5.89 12.10 -19.87
C TRP A 173 -5.96 11.01 -20.93
N GLN A 174 -4.81 10.54 -21.42
CA GLN A 174 -4.74 9.46 -22.41
C GLN A 174 -5.25 8.13 -21.84
N ASN A 175 -5.00 7.87 -20.56
CA ASN A 175 -5.30 6.59 -19.90
C ASN A 175 -6.56 6.64 -19.04
N TRP A 176 -7.31 7.74 -19.05
CA TRP A 176 -8.52 7.91 -18.24
C TRP A 176 -9.58 6.84 -18.57
N ASP A 177 -10.20 6.26 -17.54
CA ASP A 177 -11.22 5.20 -17.66
C ASP A 177 -12.25 5.45 -18.76
N ALA A 178 -12.72 4.38 -19.39
CA ALA A 178 -13.73 4.46 -20.45
C ALA A 178 -15.07 5.00 -19.93
N GLY A 179 -15.67 5.93 -20.67
CA GLY A 179 -16.92 6.58 -20.30
C GLY A 179 -16.89 8.10 -20.49
N ASN A 180 -18.03 8.75 -20.24
CA ASN A 180 -18.11 10.21 -20.18
C ASN A 180 -17.51 10.70 -18.87
N VAL A 181 -16.74 11.80 -18.92
CA VAL A 181 -16.01 12.37 -17.79
C VAL A 181 -16.42 13.83 -17.63
N LEU A 182 -16.65 14.24 -16.38
CA LEU A 182 -16.88 15.65 -16.05
C LEU A 182 -15.70 16.18 -15.23
N ILE A 183 -15.02 17.18 -15.76
CA ILE A 183 -13.93 17.91 -15.10
C ILE A 183 -14.46 19.28 -14.69
N ILE A 184 -14.37 19.62 -13.40
CA ILE A 184 -14.85 20.88 -12.87
C ILE A 184 -13.66 21.64 -12.32
N LEU A 185 -13.36 22.81 -12.88
CA LEU A 185 -12.32 23.71 -12.40
C LEU A 185 -12.99 24.90 -11.71
N ASP A 186 -12.93 24.90 -10.39
CA ASP A 186 -13.61 25.89 -9.54
C ASP A 186 -12.70 27.09 -9.23
N ASP A 187 -13.26 28.29 -9.42
CA ASP A 187 -12.68 29.60 -9.18
C ASP A 187 -11.41 29.93 -9.99
N VAL A 188 -11.46 29.72 -11.31
CA VAL A 188 -10.38 30.03 -12.25
C VAL A 188 -10.15 31.55 -12.32
N GLN A 189 -8.96 32.00 -11.91
CA GLN A 189 -8.56 33.42 -11.94
C GLN A 189 -7.73 33.81 -13.17
N ASP A 190 -7.02 32.84 -13.78
CA ASP A 190 -6.30 33.02 -15.03
C ASP A 190 -6.55 31.82 -15.92
N TYR A 191 -7.17 32.04 -17.09
CA TYR A 191 -7.44 30.96 -18.04
C TYR A 191 -6.16 30.47 -18.73
N LYS A 192 -5.15 31.32 -18.90
CA LYS A 192 -3.92 30.95 -19.61
C LYS A 192 -3.10 29.93 -18.82
N SER A 193 -3.07 30.06 -17.49
CA SER A 193 -2.33 29.14 -16.62
C SER A 193 -2.91 27.73 -16.62
N ILE A 194 -4.21 27.57 -16.88
CA ILE A 194 -4.88 26.26 -16.84
C ILE A 194 -4.89 25.54 -18.18
N GLN A 195 -4.62 26.23 -19.30
CA GLN A 195 -4.71 25.66 -20.65
C GLN A 195 -3.82 24.43 -20.85
N LEU A 196 -2.66 24.40 -20.19
CA LEU A 196 -1.72 23.28 -20.25
C LEU A 196 -2.25 22.00 -19.58
N TYR A 197 -3.26 22.12 -18.71
CA TYR A 197 -3.81 21.00 -17.93
C TYR A 197 -5.19 20.54 -18.41
N LEU A 198 -5.77 21.21 -19.42
CA LEU A 198 -7.08 20.84 -19.96
C LEU A 198 -7.03 19.46 -20.66
N PRO A 199 -8.10 18.65 -20.55
CA PRO A 199 -8.16 17.37 -21.25
C PRO A 199 -8.17 17.55 -22.78
N PRO A 200 -7.83 16.50 -23.54
CA PRO A 200 -7.90 16.52 -25.00
C PRO A 200 -9.33 16.84 -25.46
N ALA A 201 -9.45 17.45 -26.65
CA ALA A 201 -10.71 17.90 -27.22
C ALA A 201 -11.60 16.76 -27.75
N GLU A 202 -11.75 15.69 -26.96
CA GLU A 202 -12.61 14.55 -27.25
C GLU A 202 -14.03 14.78 -26.69
N PRO A 203 -15.09 14.37 -27.39
CA PRO A 203 -16.47 14.53 -26.92
C PRO A 203 -16.79 13.92 -25.55
N ARG A 204 -15.98 12.95 -25.10
CA ARG A 204 -16.17 12.27 -23.81
C ARG A 204 -15.80 13.14 -22.61
N PHE A 205 -14.87 14.08 -22.77
CA PHE A 205 -14.43 14.97 -21.71
C PHE A 205 -15.27 16.25 -21.74
N LYS A 206 -16.01 16.48 -20.65
CA LYS A 206 -16.78 17.71 -20.43
C LYS A 206 -16.08 18.54 -19.37
N VAL A 207 -15.70 19.76 -19.71
CA VAL A 207 -15.04 20.69 -18.80
C VAL A 207 -16.02 21.78 -18.40
N LEU A 208 -16.22 21.92 -17.10
CA LEU A 208 -17.01 22.96 -16.48
C LEU A 208 -16.10 23.89 -15.68
N LEU A 209 -16.13 25.19 -15.98
CA LEU A 209 -15.33 26.20 -15.28
C LEU A 209 -16.25 27.08 -14.45
N THR A 210 -15.82 27.47 -13.24
CA THR A 210 -16.42 28.64 -12.56
C THR A 210 -15.39 29.76 -12.54
N THR A 211 -15.78 30.95 -13.02
CA THR A 211 -14.83 32.06 -13.13
C THR A 211 -15.52 33.43 -13.06
N ARG A 212 -14.72 34.46 -12.78
CA ARG A 212 -15.10 35.88 -12.94
C ARG A 212 -14.63 36.46 -14.27
N LEU A 213 -13.81 35.71 -15.03
CA LEU A 213 -13.26 36.15 -16.31
C LEU A 213 -14.32 36.10 -17.41
N ARG A 214 -14.27 37.09 -18.32
CA ARG A 214 -14.97 36.99 -19.60
C ARG A 214 -14.11 36.18 -20.57
N LEU A 215 -14.56 34.97 -20.85
CA LEU A 215 -13.90 34.06 -21.79
C LEU A 215 -14.54 34.15 -23.17
N SER A 216 -13.71 34.08 -24.21
CA SER A 216 -14.11 34.04 -25.62
C SER A 216 -14.00 32.60 -26.14
N PRO A 217 -14.56 32.27 -27.32
CA PRO A 217 -14.41 30.94 -27.93
C PRO A 217 -12.96 30.45 -27.92
N PRO A 218 -12.68 29.16 -27.66
CA PRO A 218 -13.62 28.02 -27.76
C PRO A 218 -14.45 27.70 -26.48
N VAL A 219 -14.33 28.48 -25.40
CA VAL A 219 -15.11 28.24 -24.18
C VAL A 219 -16.48 28.88 -24.30
N GLU A 220 -17.53 28.05 -24.30
CA GLU A 220 -18.90 28.55 -24.29
C GLU A 220 -19.25 29.11 -22.91
N THR A 221 -19.90 30.27 -22.85
CA THR A 221 -20.23 30.90 -21.56
C THR A 221 -21.70 30.73 -21.20
N LEU A 222 -21.95 30.47 -19.92
CA LEU A 222 -23.24 30.60 -19.26
C LEU A 222 -23.14 31.80 -18.31
N SER A 223 -23.80 32.91 -18.67
CA SER A 223 -23.93 34.07 -17.78
C SER A 223 -24.89 33.71 -16.66
N LEU A 224 -24.39 33.68 -15.42
CA LEU A 224 -25.18 33.50 -14.23
C LEU A 224 -25.59 34.86 -13.70
N GLU A 225 -26.86 35.19 -13.89
CA GLU A 225 -27.47 36.43 -13.39
C GLU A 225 -27.82 36.29 -11.90
N VAL A 226 -28.13 37.41 -11.25
CA VAL A 226 -28.68 37.39 -9.87
C VAL A 226 -30.03 36.66 -9.84
N LEU A 227 -30.46 36.20 -8.67
CA LEU A 227 -31.77 35.56 -8.54
C LEU A 227 -32.88 36.52 -8.97
N THR A 228 -33.91 36.01 -9.61
CA THR A 228 -35.11 36.79 -9.89
C THR A 228 -35.82 37.15 -8.58
N GLN A 229 -36.70 38.14 -8.64
CA GLN A 229 -37.47 38.56 -7.47
C GLN A 229 -38.30 37.40 -6.89
N ALA A 230 -38.85 36.53 -7.73
CA ALA A 230 -39.68 35.41 -7.30
C ALA A 230 -38.84 34.36 -6.55
N GLU A 231 -37.70 33.98 -7.10
CA GLU A 231 -36.77 33.00 -6.51
C GLU A 231 -36.16 33.53 -5.21
N THR A 232 -35.86 34.82 -5.17
CA THR A 232 -35.34 35.47 -3.96
C THR A 232 -36.36 35.46 -2.81
N LEU A 233 -37.63 35.75 -3.12
CA LEU A 233 -38.71 35.68 -2.15
C LEU A 233 -38.95 34.24 -1.69
N GLU A 234 -38.80 33.26 -2.59
CA GLU A 234 -38.90 31.84 -2.24
C GLU A 234 -37.76 31.40 -1.31
N LEU A 235 -36.53 31.84 -1.58
CA LEU A 235 -35.40 31.60 -0.69
C LEU A 235 -35.62 32.23 0.69
N LEU A 236 -36.05 33.50 0.76
CA LEU A 236 -36.40 34.14 2.02
C LEU A 236 -37.55 33.43 2.76
N ARG A 237 -38.57 32.95 2.03
CA ARG A 237 -39.67 32.16 2.62
C ARG A 237 -39.17 30.87 3.25
N SER A 238 -38.14 30.23 2.68
CA SER A 238 -37.57 29.01 3.24
C SER A 238 -36.97 29.22 4.64
N PHE A 239 -36.48 30.43 4.94
CA PHE A 239 -35.98 30.81 6.26
C PHE A 239 -37.07 31.36 7.18
N LEU A 240 -37.94 32.23 6.68
CA LEU A 240 -38.85 33.04 7.50
C LEU A 240 -40.27 32.47 7.62
N GLY A 241 -40.60 31.47 6.80
CA GLY A 241 -41.97 30.97 6.62
C GLY A 241 -42.80 31.86 5.70
N SER A 242 -43.81 31.26 5.06
CA SER A 242 -44.72 31.93 4.13
C SER A 242 -45.50 33.07 4.78
N GLU A 243 -45.98 32.88 6.02
CA GLU A 243 -46.80 33.85 6.73
C GLU A 243 -46.10 35.20 6.92
N ARG A 244 -44.86 35.19 7.44
CA ARG A 244 -44.09 36.42 7.70
C ARG A 244 -43.71 37.15 6.41
N THR A 245 -43.30 36.40 5.38
CA THR A 245 -42.92 37.00 4.09
C THR A 245 -44.12 37.58 3.36
N GLU A 246 -45.32 37.01 3.51
CA GLU A 246 -46.55 37.54 2.89
C GLU A 246 -47.10 38.75 3.64
N GLN A 247 -47.06 38.75 4.98
CA GLN A 247 -47.47 39.91 5.79
C GLN A 247 -46.61 41.15 5.52
N GLN A 248 -45.32 40.96 5.24
CA GLN A 248 -44.34 42.03 4.99
C GLN A 248 -43.81 41.99 3.55
N PHE A 249 -44.70 41.72 2.59
CA PHE A 249 -44.32 41.45 1.19
C PHE A 249 -43.55 42.59 0.52
N SER A 250 -43.96 43.85 0.72
CA SER A 250 -43.24 45.02 0.17
C SER A 250 -41.82 45.14 0.71
N ASP A 251 -41.65 44.88 2.00
CA ASP A 251 -40.37 45.00 2.69
C ASP A 251 -39.46 43.82 2.35
N ALA A 252 -40.03 42.63 2.16
CA ALA A 252 -39.30 41.47 1.65
C ALA A 252 -38.72 41.74 0.26
N ILE A 253 -39.50 42.38 -0.63
CA ILE A 253 -39.01 42.80 -1.96
C ILE A 253 -37.87 43.82 -1.83
N ALA A 254 -38.06 44.86 -1.01
CA ALA A 254 -37.06 45.91 -0.83
C ALA A 254 -35.75 45.34 -0.24
N LEU A 255 -35.85 44.47 0.76
CA LEU A 255 -34.71 43.80 1.38
C LEU A 255 -33.95 42.92 0.37
N SER A 256 -34.69 42.15 -0.44
CA SER A 256 -34.13 41.30 -1.50
C SER A 256 -33.32 42.11 -2.51
N GLN A 257 -33.91 43.20 -3.01
CA GLN A 257 -33.28 44.09 -3.98
C GLN A 257 -32.04 44.77 -3.39
N TRP A 258 -32.10 45.15 -2.12
CA TRP A 258 -30.99 45.78 -1.43
C TRP A 258 -29.79 44.84 -1.28
N LEU A 259 -30.04 43.57 -0.98
CA LEU A 259 -29.03 42.51 -0.93
C LEU A 259 -28.53 42.09 -2.32
N GLY A 260 -28.97 42.78 -3.38
CA GLY A 260 -28.57 42.51 -4.76
C GLY A 260 -29.12 41.20 -5.30
N ASN A 261 -30.16 40.63 -4.67
CA ASN A 261 -30.70 39.30 -4.98
C ASN A 261 -29.60 38.21 -5.03
N LEU A 262 -28.59 38.32 -4.15
CA LEU A 262 -27.50 37.36 -4.06
C LEU A 262 -27.83 36.25 -3.05
N PRO A 263 -27.76 34.96 -3.45
CA PRO A 263 -28.07 33.83 -2.57
C PRO A 263 -27.37 33.90 -1.22
N LEU A 264 -26.04 34.09 -1.19
CA LEU A 264 -25.27 34.13 0.05
C LEU A 264 -25.69 35.30 0.98
N ALA A 265 -25.98 36.47 0.42
CA ALA A 265 -26.43 37.62 1.21
C ALA A 265 -27.80 37.37 1.85
N LEU A 266 -28.68 36.68 1.11
CA LEU A 266 -30.01 36.29 1.57
C LEU A 266 -29.94 35.18 2.62
N GLU A 267 -29.02 34.23 2.50
CA GLU A 267 -28.81 33.19 3.50
C GLU A 267 -28.31 33.77 4.83
N LEU A 268 -27.32 34.68 4.78
CA LEU A 268 -26.82 35.37 5.98
C LEU A 268 -27.93 36.17 6.68
N VAL A 269 -28.65 37.00 5.91
CA VAL A 269 -29.72 37.85 6.46
C VAL A 269 -30.95 37.04 6.88
N GLY A 270 -31.33 36.02 6.10
CA GLY A 270 -32.43 35.11 6.42
C GLY A 270 -32.16 34.34 7.72
N SER A 271 -30.94 33.84 7.89
CA SER A 271 -30.49 33.17 9.11
C SER A 271 -30.52 34.13 10.32
N TYR A 272 -30.03 35.36 10.16
CA TYR A 272 -30.12 36.41 11.19
C TYR A 272 -31.57 36.69 11.60
N LEU A 273 -32.47 36.86 10.63
CA LEU A 273 -33.89 37.17 10.86
C LEU A 273 -34.66 36.00 11.48
N THR A 274 -34.23 34.76 11.24
CA THR A 274 -34.79 33.56 11.88
C THR A 274 -34.60 33.60 13.39
N ARG A 275 -33.48 34.16 13.88
CA ARG A 275 -33.22 34.37 15.32
C ARG A 275 -34.00 35.53 15.93
N LYS A 276 -34.60 36.39 15.10
CA LYS A 276 -35.33 37.60 15.52
C LYS A 276 -36.75 37.60 14.93
N PRO A 277 -37.66 36.74 15.42
CA PRO A 277 -39.00 36.61 14.86
C PRO A 277 -39.80 37.93 14.90
N ASP A 278 -39.59 38.74 15.93
CA ASP A 278 -40.30 40.02 16.13
C ASP A 278 -39.71 41.21 15.34
N LEU A 279 -38.53 41.05 14.72
CA LEU A 279 -37.90 42.12 13.95
C LEU A 279 -38.58 42.27 12.58
N SER A 280 -39.16 43.43 12.28
CA SER A 280 -39.71 43.65 10.94
C SER A 280 -38.62 43.72 9.86
N LEU A 281 -38.95 43.32 8.64
CA LEU A 281 -38.08 43.35 7.47
C LEU A 281 -37.68 44.80 7.12
N ALA A 282 -38.59 45.77 7.30
CA ALA A 282 -38.28 47.19 7.14
C ALA A 282 -37.19 47.67 8.09
N VAL A 283 -37.26 47.29 9.38
CA VAL A 283 -36.22 47.65 10.35
C VAL A 283 -34.91 46.94 10.05
N MET A 284 -34.95 45.70 9.56
CA MET A 284 -33.74 45.00 9.12
C MET A 284 -33.05 45.69 7.95
N LEU A 285 -33.83 46.13 6.95
CA LEU A 285 -33.31 46.91 5.83
C LEU A 285 -32.63 48.20 6.30
N GLN A 286 -33.25 48.94 7.24
CA GLN A 286 -32.63 50.14 7.83
C GLN A 286 -31.31 49.84 8.54
N ARG A 287 -31.21 48.72 9.26
CA ARG A 287 -29.96 48.30 9.93
C ARG A 287 -28.85 48.05 8.91
N LEU A 288 -29.17 47.35 7.82
CA LEU A 288 -28.25 47.08 6.72
C LEU A 288 -27.78 48.36 6.03
N GLU A 289 -28.70 49.31 5.78
CA GLU A 289 -28.38 50.62 5.20
C GLU A 289 -27.40 51.41 6.06
N ASN A 290 -27.60 51.44 7.37
CA ASN A 290 -26.70 52.12 8.30
C ASN A 290 -25.30 51.50 8.27
N LYS A 291 -25.19 50.15 8.28
CA LYS A 291 -23.88 49.47 8.19
C LYS A 291 -23.13 49.76 6.90
N ARG A 292 -23.86 49.88 5.79
CA ARG A 292 -23.26 50.26 4.51
C ARG A 292 -22.70 51.67 4.54
N LEU A 293 -23.39 52.62 5.17
CA LEU A 293 -22.91 54.00 5.32
C LEU A 293 -21.66 54.07 6.18
N ASP A 294 -21.60 53.29 7.26
CA ASP A 294 -20.42 53.18 8.12
C ASP A 294 -19.22 52.62 7.32
N ALA A 295 -19.44 51.59 6.49
CA ALA A 295 -18.41 51.01 5.63
C ALA A 295 -17.90 51.99 4.54
N LEU A 296 -18.79 52.82 3.99
CA LEU A 296 -18.44 53.86 3.01
C LEU A 296 -17.68 55.04 3.62
N ALA A 297 -17.91 55.36 4.89
CA ALA A 297 -17.22 56.45 5.59
C ALA A 297 -15.74 56.13 5.90
N VAL A 298 -15.39 54.84 5.97
CA VAL A 298 -14.05 54.35 6.35
C VAL A 298 -13.16 54.06 5.12
N SER A 299 -13.72 53.80 3.95
CA SER A 299 -12.97 53.48 2.72
C SER A 299 -12.97 54.63 1.70
N GLN A 300 -11.84 55.29 1.48
CA GLN A 300 -11.66 56.32 0.44
C GLN A 300 -11.24 55.76 -0.93
N SER A 301 -11.06 54.44 -1.05
CA SER A 301 -10.60 53.80 -2.28
C SER A 301 -11.26 52.44 -2.46
N GLU A 302 -12.43 52.44 -3.09
CA GLU A 302 -12.84 51.46 -4.11
C GLU A 302 -14.31 51.72 -4.46
N ILE A 303 -14.59 51.91 -5.76
CA ILE A 303 -15.95 51.93 -6.30
C ILE A 303 -16.40 50.48 -6.36
N ASP A 304 -16.65 49.91 -5.18
CA ASP A 304 -17.02 48.51 -5.07
C ASP A 304 -18.54 48.40 -5.33
N MET A 305 -18.92 47.51 -6.24
CA MET A 305 -20.31 47.37 -6.71
C MET A 305 -21.26 47.18 -5.53
N THR A 306 -22.43 47.83 -5.59
CA THR A 306 -23.48 47.85 -4.55
C THR A 306 -23.73 46.50 -3.85
N ALA A 307 -23.60 45.39 -4.57
CA ALA A 307 -23.81 44.04 -4.05
C ALA A 307 -22.67 43.53 -3.12
N SER A 308 -21.41 43.91 -3.37
CA SER A 308 -20.25 43.60 -2.50
C SER A 308 -20.43 44.26 -1.12
N LEU A 309 -20.85 45.53 -1.13
CA LEU A 309 -21.15 46.29 0.09
C LEU A 309 -22.34 45.69 0.87
N GLY A 310 -23.33 45.13 0.17
CA GLY A 310 -24.48 44.45 0.78
C GLY A 310 -24.08 43.18 1.54
N ILE A 311 -23.22 42.34 0.94
CA ILE A 311 -22.67 41.14 1.60
C ILE A 311 -21.83 41.54 2.83
N LYS A 312 -20.96 42.55 2.68
CA LYS A 312 -20.16 43.04 3.79
C LYS A 312 -21.03 43.51 4.95
N ALA A 313 -22.09 44.29 4.68
CA ALA A 313 -23.04 44.73 5.69
C ALA A 313 -23.77 43.55 6.37
N ALA A 314 -24.11 42.49 5.63
CA ALA A 314 -24.71 41.28 6.20
C ALA A 314 -23.75 40.54 7.14
N PHE A 315 -22.46 40.45 6.78
CA PHE A 315 -21.43 39.90 7.67
C PHE A 315 -21.22 40.77 8.92
N GLU A 316 -21.21 42.10 8.79
CA GLU A 316 -21.10 43.03 9.91
C GLU A 316 -22.25 42.87 10.92
N LEU A 317 -23.50 42.77 10.44
CA LEU A 317 -24.64 42.53 11.33
C LEU A 317 -24.59 41.17 12.02
N SER A 318 -24.20 40.13 11.29
CA SER A 318 -24.05 38.80 11.86
C SER A 318 -22.94 38.76 12.90
N TRP A 319 -21.83 39.47 12.64
CA TRP A 319 -20.70 39.61 13.56
C TRP A 319 -21.07 40.31 14.87
N GLU A 320 -21.86 41.39 14.82
CA GLU A 320 -22.28 42.13 16.02
C GLU A 320 -23.26 41.35 16.90
N GLU A 321 -23.96 40.36 16.34
CA GLU A 321 -24.83 39.46 17.09
C GLU A 321 -24.06 38.31 17.75
N LEU A 322 -22.83 38.04 17.30
CA LEU A 322 -21.97 37.05 17.95
C LEU A 322 -21.56 37.54 19.33
N GLU A 323 -21.64 36.65 20.31
CA GLU A 323 -21.02 36.87 21.60
C GLU A 323 -19.50 36.96 21.44
N THR A 324 -18.83 37.61 22.39
CA THR A 324 -17.36 37.80 22.34
C THR A 324 -16.61 36.47 22.19
N SER A 325 -17.07 35.40 22.86
CA SER A 325 -16.50 34.06 22.72
C SER A 325 -16.66 33.49 21.30
N ALA A 326 -17.81 33.69 20.65
CA ALA A 326 -18.03 33.26 19.27
C ALA A 326 -17.22 34.09 18.25
N GLN A 327 -17.04 35.39 18.50
CA GLN A 327 -16.16 36.24 17.68
C GLN A 327 -14.70 35.76 17.76
N ASN A 328 -14.25 35.37 18.96
CA ASN A 328 -12.91 34.82 19.18
C ASN A 328 -12.72 33.48 18.46
N LEU A 329 -13.70 32.57 18.57
CA LEU A 329 -13.72 31.32 17.82
C LEU A 329 -13.70 31.56 16.29
N ALA A 330 -14.47 32.51 15.80
CA ALA A 330 -14.50 32.89 14.38
C ALA A 330 -13.13 33.42 13.89
N ARG A 331 -12.44 34.23 14.69
CA ARG A 331 -11.07 34.70 14.38
C ARG A 331 -10.10 33.54 14.21
N LEU A 332 -10.12 32.55 15.11
CA LEU A 332 -9.32 31.34 15.01
C LEU A 332 -9.66 30.55 13.75
N LEU A 333 -10.95 30.35 13.46
CA LEU A 333 -11.41 29.64 12.26
C LEU A 333 -10.89 30.27 10.96
N GLY A 334 -10.65 31.59 10.94
CA GLY A 334 -10.03 32.29 9.81
C GLY A 334 -8.64 31.77 9.41
N LEU A 335 -7.89 31.18 10.35
CA LEU A 335 -6.56 30.62 10.11
C LEU A 335 -6.59 29.28 9.36
N PHE A 336 -7.69 28.52 9.46
CA PHE A 336 -7.83 27.25 8.77
C PHE A 336 -7.82 27.46 7.24
N ALA A 337 -7.31 26.47 6.51
CA ALA A 337 -7.35 26.46 5.05
C ALA A 337 -8.79 26.38 4.52
N LEU A 338 -9.00 26.69 3.23
CA LEU A 338 -10.27 26.42 2.54
C LEU A 338 -10.42 24.92 2.24
N ALA A 339 -10.41 24.11 3.28
CA ALA A 339 -10.51 22.66 3.27
C ALA A 339 -11.45 22.19 4.40
N PRO A 340 -11.94 20.95 4.39
CA PRO A 340 -12.70 20.40 5.50
C PRO A 340 -11.93 20.50 6.82
N ILE A 341 -12.61 20.95 7.87
CA ILE A 341 -12.08 21.22 9.21
C ILE A 341 -12.68 20.19 10.16
N PRO A 342 -11.92 19.16 10.58
CA PRO A 342 -12.30 18.32 11.70
C PRO A 342 -12.44 19.17 12.96
N TRP A 343 -13.60 19.11 13.62
CA TRP A 343 -13.86 19.96 14.79
C TRP A 343 -12.88 19.69 15.93
N LYS A 344 -12.42 18.45 16.07
CA LYS A 344 -11.39 18.10 17.06
C LYS A 344 -10.12 18.94 16.93
N LEU A 345 -9.73 19.38 15.73
CA LEU A 345 -8.59 20.28 15.55
C LEU A 345 -8.86 21.67 16.14
N VAL A 346 -10.09 22.16 16.07
CA VAL A 346 -10.51 23.44 16.66
C VAL A 346 -10.46 23.37 18.18
N GLU A 347 -10.98 22.28 18.77
CA GLU A 347 -10.90 22.03 20.22
C GLU A 347 -9.46 21.98 20.71
N LEU A 348 -8.58 21.27 19.98
CA LEU A 348 -7.15 21.20 20.31
C LEU A 348 -6.46 22.57 20.25
N CYS A 349 -6.94 23.50 19.42
CA CYS A 349 -6.42 24.87 19.37
C CYS A 349 -6.89 25.72 20.56
N LEU A 350 -7.95 25.31 21.25
CA LEU A 350 -8.56 26.01 22.38
C LEU A 350 -8.70 25.08 23.61
N PRO A 351 -7.60 24.51 24.13
CA PRO A 351 -7.67 23.47 25.18
C PRO A 351 -8.20 23.98 26.53
N GLU A 352 -8.16 25.29 26.75
CA GLU A 352 -8.66 25.93 27.98
C GLU A 352 -10.17 26.23 27.91
N TRP A 353 -10.81 25.98 26.77
CA TRP A 353 -12.23 26.21 26.56
C TRP A 353 -13.00 24.92 26.83
N ASP A 354 -14.19 25.07 27.41
CA ASP A 354 -15.08 23.94 27.66
C ASP A 354 -15.61 23.38 26.33
N GLU A 355 -15.57 22.05 26.17
CA GLU A 355 -16.00 21.39 24.93
C GLU A 355 -17.50 21.66 24.66
N GLU A 356 -18.36 21.63 25.67
CA GLU A 356 -19.81 21.90 25.53
C GLU A 356 -20.06 23.37 25.17
N GLU A 357 -19.29 24.30 25.74
CA GLU A 357 -19.33 25.71 25.33
C GLU A 357 -18.92 25.90 23.86
N LEU A 358 -17.85 25.24 23.40
CA LEU A 358 -17.42 25.30 21.99
C LEU A 358 -18.49 24.74 21.04
N GLU A 359 -19.13 23.62 21.41
CA GLU A 359 -20.25 23.06 20.65
C GLU A 359 -21.44 24.05 20.59
N ASP A 360 -21.75 24.71 21.69
CA ASP A 360 -22.79 25.72 21.75
C ASP A 360 -22.48 26.94 20.87
N LEU A 361 -21.24 27.46 20.91
CA LEU A 361 -20.83 28.57 20.05
C LEU A 361 -20.87 28.18 18.57
N ARG A 362 -20.42 26.97 18.24
CA ARG A 362 -20.47 26.39 16.89
C ARG A 362 -21.91 26.28 16.39
N ASP A 363 -22.77 25.61 17.14
CA ASP A 363 -24.11 25.22 16.70
C ASP A 363 -25.10 26.38 16.83
N LYS A 364 -25.12 27.07 17.99
CA LYS A 364 -26.10 28.12 18.28
C LYS A 364 -25.75 29.46 17.66
N GLN A 365 -24.47 29.73 17.37
CA GLN A 365 -24.04 31.02 16.81
C GLN A 365 -23.50 30.91 15.38
N LEU A 366 -22.45 30.13 15.14
CA LEU A 366 -21.78 30.14 13.83
C LEU A 366 -22.59 29.43 12.74
N LEU A 367 -23.07 28.21 13.00
CA LEU A 367 -23.94 27.46 12.06
C LEU A 367 -25.28 28.17 11.85
N ASN A 368 -25.93 28.60 12.94
CA ASN A 368 -27.24 29.25 12.89
C ASN A 368 -27.23 30.64 12.21
N LEU A 369 -26.08 31.29 12.08
CA LEU A 369 -25.91 32.53 11.31
C LEU A 369 -25.30 32.28 9.92
N HIS A 370 -25.15 31.02 9.51
CA HIS A 370 -24.54 30.63 8.23
C HIS A 370 -23.10 31.17 8.05
N LEU A 371 -22.36 31.30 9.15
CA LEU A 371 -20.95 31.69 9.17
C LEU A 371 -20.00 30.48 9.16
N LEU A 372 -20.52 29.30 9.46
CA LEU A 372 -19.85 28.01 9.35
C LEU A 372 -20.82 27.03 8.67
N GLN A 373 -20.29 26.04 7.96
CA GLN A 373 -21.12 25.01 7.31
C GLN A 373 -20.70 23.63 7.79
N ARG A 374 -21.68 22.77 8.10
CA ARG A 374 -21.43 21.37 8.46
C ARG A 374 -21.38 20.51 7.21
N VAL A 375 -20.31 19.73 7.07
CA VAL A 375 -20.03 18.86 5.93
C VAL A 375 -20.42 17.42 6.25
N GLU A 376 -19.93 16.90 7.38
CA GLU A 376 -20.23 15.55 7.88
C GLU A 376 -20.47 15.57 9.39
N SER A 377 -20.52 14.37 10.00
CA SER A 377 -20.42 14.31 11.46
C SER A 377 -19.06 14.87 11.87
N ASP A 378 -19.08 15.96 12.64
CA ASP A 378 -17.89 16.58 13.23
C ASP A 378 -16.86 17.18 12.24
N ILE A 379 -17.26 17.39 10.98
CA ILE A 379 -16.44 18.03 9.95
C ILE A 379 -17.17 19.24 9.40
N TYR A 380 -16.46 20.37 9.31
CA TYR A 380 -17.00 21.69 8.97
C TYR A 380 -16.22 22.35 7.84
N GLN A 381 -16.75 23.41 7.25
CA GLN A 381 -16.04 24.20 6.24
C GLN A 381 -16.45 25.66 6.29
N LEU A 382 -15.56 26.53 5.79
CA LEU A 382 -15.82 27.95 5.63
C LEU A 382 -16.06 28.29 4.16
N HIS A 383 -17.06 29.12 3.91
CA HIS A 383 -17.17 29.78 2.61
C HIS A 383 -15.99 30.75 2.42
N PRO A 384 -15.41 30.88 1.20
CA PRO A 384 -14.24 31.73 0.95
C PRO A 384 -14.37 33.18 1.46
N LEU A 385 -15.53 33.81 1.23
CA LEU A 385 -15.80 35.18 1.71
C LEU A 385 -15.91 35.25 3.24
N THR A 386 -16.39 34.19 3.89
CA THR A 386 -16.47 34.15 5.36
C THR A 386 -15.08 34.01 5.97
N ARG A 387 -14.23 33.15 5.40
CA ARG A 387 -12.82 33.04 5.81
C ARG A 387 -12.06 34.35 5.61
N GLU A 388 -12.28 35.05 4.50
CA GLU A 388 -11.70 36.36 4.23
C GLU A 388 -12.16 37.41 5.24
N PHE A 389 -13.46 37.44 5.55
CA PHE A 389 -14.02 38.30 6.58
C PHE A 389 -13.41 38.00 7.96
N PHE A 390 -13.31 36.73 8.35
CA PHE A 390 -12.69 36.32 9.62
C PHE A 390 -11.21 36.69 9.69
N ASN A 391 -10.45 36.52 8.61
CA ASN A 391 -9.05 36.98 8.56
C ASN A 391 -8.93 38.51 8.68
N THR A 392 -9.85 39.25 8.06
CA THR A 392 -9.93 40.71 8.24
C THR A 392 -10.18 41.06 9.70
N ARG A 393 -11.12 40.36 10.37
CA ARG A 393 -11.40 40.56 11.80
C ARG A 393 -10.28 40.13 12.72
N LEU A 394 -9.53 39.10 12.36
CA LEU A 394 -8.34 38.69 13.07
C LEU A 394 -7.28 39.80 12.97
N SER A 395 -7.02 40.34 11.78
CA SER A 395 -6.04 41.44 11.58
C SER A 395 -6.39 42.74 12.32
N GLN A 396 -7.67 42.96 12.65
CA GLN A 396 -8.16 44.11 13.42
C GLN A 396 -8.14 43.88 14.95
N ALA A 397 -7.91 42.65 15.40
CA ALA A 397 -7.84 42.31 16.83
C ALA A 397 -6.51 42.76 17.45
N PRO A 398 -6.41 42.86 18.79
CA PRO A 398 -5.15 43.17 19.46
C PRO A 398 -4.04 42.20 19.04
N GLU A 399 -2.86 42.73 18.73
CA GLU A 399 -1.72 41.95 18.20
C GLU A 399 -1.36 40.74 19.09
N ALA A 400 -1.46 40.90 20.42
CA ALA A 400 -1.21 39.83 21.38
C ALA A 400 -2.18 38.62 21.21
N GLU A 401 -3.46 38.88 20.95
CA GLU A 401 -4.47 37.84 20.73
C GLU A 401 -4.24 37.15 19.38
N VAL A 402 -3.92 37.92 18.35
CA VAL A 402 -3.64 37.40 17.01
C VAL A 402 -2.46 36.44 17.03
N GLU A 403 -1.36 36.85 17.67
CA GLU A 403 -0.17 36.01 17.80
C GLU A 403 -0.42 34.77 18.68
N GLN A 404 -1.29 34.87 19.69
CA GLN A 404 -1.69 33.71 20.48
C GLN A 404 -2.43 32.66 19.63
N TYR A 405 -3.45 33.07 18.87
CA TYR A 405 -4.19 32.13 18.01
C TYR A 405 -3.31 31.49 16.94
N LYS A 406 -2.43 32.28 16.31
CA LYS A 406 -1.48 31.74 15.32
C LYS A 406 -0.53 30.72 15.95
N ARG A 407 0.01 30.99 17.15
CA ARG A 407 0.91 30.05 17.85
C ARG A 407 0.20 28.76 18.22
N GLN A 408 -1.00 28.84 18.80
CA GLN A 408 -1.80 27.66 19.14
C GLN A 408 -2.12 26.82 17.90
N PHE A 409 -2.56 27.48 16.83
CA PHE A 409 -2.84 26.83 15.55
C PHE A 409 -1.59 26.12 14.98
N CYS A 410 -0.45 26.81 14.93
CA CYS A 410 0.80 26.23 14.45
C CYS A 410 1.25 25.03 15.30
N GLN A 411 1.14 25.14 16.62
CA GLN A 411 1.51 24.08 17.56
C GLN A 411 0.64 22.82 17.36
N VAL A 412 -0.68 22.99 17.24
CA VAL A 412 -1.61 21.86 17.02
C VAL A 412 -1.30 21.17 15.71
N MET A 413 -1.11 21.92 14.62
CA MET A 413 -0.80 21.35 13.31
C MET A 413 0.55 20.62 13.32
N ALA A 414 1.58 21.18 13.94
CA ALA A 414 2.88 20.52 14.09
C ALA A 414 2.79 19.24 14.94
N GLU A 415 1.96 19.23 15.99
CA GLU A 415 1.76 18.04 16.82
C GLU A 415 1.09 16.89 16.05
N GLN A 416 0.17 17.20 15.13
CA GLN A 416 -0.46 16.16 14.28
C GLN A 416 0.57 15.36 13.47
N VAL A 417 1.72 15.97 13.14
CA VAL A 417 2.75 15.34 12.31
C VAL A 417 3.97 14.83 13.06
N ARG A 418 4.10 15.19 14.34
CA ARG A 418 5.27 14.84 15.17
C ARG A 418 5.39 13.34 15.45
N GLN A 419 4.25 12.65 15.57
CA GLN A 419 4.20 11.23 15.97
C GLN A 419 3.97 10.27 14.81
N ILE A 420 4.01 10.77 13.57
CA ILE A 420 3.76 9.93 12.40
C ILE A 420 4.88 8.90 12.24
N SER A 421 4.47 7.64 12.04
CA SER A 421 5.32 6.51 11.66
C SER A 421 6.20 6.83 10.45
N GLN A 422 7.34 6.14 10.32
CA GLN A 422 8.18 6.28 9.13
C GLN A 422 7.49 5.73 7.88
N VAL A 423 6.73 4.65 8.02
CA VAL A 423 5.89 4.07 6.95
C VAL A 423 4.44 4.39 7.26
N LEU A 424 3.74 5.00 6.31
CA LEU A 424 2.35 5.42 6.48
C LEU A 424 1.37 4.35 6.00
N THR A 425 0.45 3.96 6.86
CA THR A 425 -0.72 3.16 6.48
C THR A 425 -1.75 4.02 5.74
N ARG A 426 -2.62 3.39 4.95
CA ARG A 426 -3.74 4.05 4.25
C ARG A 426 -4.62 4.86 5.20
N ALA A 427 -4.89 4.34 6.40
CA ALA A 427 -5.69 5.04 7.41
C ALA A 427 -4.98 6.32 7.91
N GLU A 428 -3.67 6.25 8.12
CA GLU A 428 -2.89 7.44 8.49
C GLU A 428 -2.87 8.45 7.33
N ILE A 429 -2.67 8.01 6.08
CA ILE A 429 -2.76 8.89 4.88
C ILE A 429 -4.13 9.55 4.79
N GLU A 430 -5.22 8.81 4.98
CA GLU A 430 -6.58 9.37 5.01
C GLU A 430 -6.75 10.42 6.11
N SER A 431 -6.25 10.15 7.32
CA SER A 431 -6.28 11.14 8.41
C SER A 431 -5.46 12.39 8.09
N LEU A 432 -4.31 12.24 7.43
CA LEU A 432 -3.43 13.36 7.08
C LEU A 432 -3.97 14.14 5.90
N THR A 433 -4.79 13.53 5.04
CA THR A 433 -5.39 14.18 3.86
C THR A 433 -6.18 15.42 4.24
N VAL A 434 -6.89 15.42 5.38
CA VAL A 434 -7.62 16.60 5.87
C VAL A 434 -6.72 17.61 6.58
N ILE A 435 -5.55 17.19 7.09
CA ILE A 435 -4.63 18.02 7.88
C ILE A 435 -3.61 18.74 6.97
N VAL A 436 -3.14 18.09 5.90
CA VAL A 436 -2.10 18.60 4.99
C VAL A 436 -2.43 19.99 4.44
N PRO A 437 -3.66 20.32 3.99
CA PRO A 437 -3.98 21.67 3.54
C PRO A 437 -3.79 22.73 4.63
N HIS A 438 -4.06 22.38 5.89
CA HIS A 438 -3.85 23.28 7.03
C HIS A 438 -2.35 23.44 7.34
N LEU A 439 -1.58 22.36 7.27
CA LEU A 439 -0.11 22.41 7.37
C LEU A 439 0.53 23.26 6.27
N GLN A 440 0.01 23.20 5.04
CA GLN A 440 0.46 24.05 3.94
C GLN A 440 0.23 25.53 4.24
N VAL A 441 -0.91 25.90 4.85
CA VAL A 441 -1.13 27.28 5.34
C VAL A 441 -0.09 27.63 6.42
N VAL A 442 0.20 26.70 7.33
CA VAL A 442 1.22 26.89 8.38
C VAL A 442 2.60 27.14 7.78
N THR A 443 3.04 26.33 6.81
CA THR A 443 4.39 26.42 6.21
C THR A 443 4.55 27.55 5.19
N THR A 444 3.47 28.00 4.54
CA THR A 444 3.54 29.06 3.52
C THR A 444 3.16 30.45 4.04
N GLN A 445 2.21 30.55 4.96
CA GLN A 445 1.67 31.84 5.44
C GLN A 445 2.06 32.14 6.89
N LEU A 446 2.17 31.11 7.74
CA LEU A 446 2.42 31.27 9.18
C LEU A 446 3.81 30.78 9.62
N ALA A 447 4.72 30.53 8.67
CA ALA A 447 6.07 30.03 8.96
C ALA A 447 6.85 30.89 9.97
N PRO A 448 6.72 32.24 10.00
CA PRO A 448 7.36 33.06 11.04
C PRO A 448 6.84 32.80 12.46
N THR A 449 5.60 32.30 12.61
CA THR A 449 4.97 32.06 13.92
C THR A 449 5.26 30.67 14.49
N LEU A 450 5.70 29.71 13.65
CA LEU A 450 6.17 28.40 14.12
C LEU A 450 7.28 28.56 15.16
N SER A 451 7.38 27.63 16.11
CA SER A 451 8.58 27.53 16.94
C SER A 451 9.76 27.01 16.10
N ASP A 452 10.99 27.25 16.55
CA ASP A 452 12.18 26.75 15.85
C ASP A 452 12.23 25.21 15.83
N GLU A 453 11.62 24.55 16.82
CA GLU A 453 11.50 23.09 16.91
C GLU A 453 10.44 22.55 15.94
N ASP A 454 9.30 23.22 15.82
CA ASP A 454 8.18 22.80 14.95
C ASP A 454 8.46 23.03 13.47
N LEU A 455 9.38 23.95 13.15
CA LEU A 455 9.67 24.35 11.77
C LEU A 455 9.98 23.15 10.88
N ILE A 456 10.90 22.27 11.29
CA ILE A 456 11.23 21.06 10.50
C ILE A 456 10.02 20.14 10.40
N TRP A 457 9.34 19.88 11.51
CA TRP A 457 8.26 18.88 11.56
C TRP A 457 7.10 19.25 10.65
N ALA A 458 6.76 20.53 10.54
CA ALA A 458 5.71 21.01 9.66
C ALA A 458 6.00 20.68 8.18
N PHE A 459 7.23 20.93 7.71
CA PHE A 459 7.63 20.59 6.33
C PHE A 459 7.82 19.07 6.14
N LEU A 460 8.47 18.41 7.10
CA LEU A 460 8.75 16.97 7.03
C LEU A 460 7.47 16.14 7.03
N GLY A 461 6.44 16.55 7.78
CA GLY A 461 5.13 15.90 7.78
C GLY A 461 4.46 15.92 6.41
N ILE A 462 4.49 17.07 5.72
CA ILE A 462 3.99 17.20 4.35
C ILE A 462 4.83 16.35 3.38
N ALA A 463 6.15 16.41 3.49
CA ALA A 463 7.04 15.64 2.62
C ALA A 463 6.83 14.13 2.77
N ARG A 464 6.73 13.61 4.00
CA ARG A 464 6.44 12.19 4.28
C ARG A 464 5.08 11.75 3.75
N PHE A 465 4.06 12.59 3.90
CA PHE A 465 2.75 12.32 3.34
C PHE A 465 2.82 12.07 1.84
N TYR A 466 3.58 12.87 1.11
CA TYR A 466 3.79 12.67 -0.34
C TYR A 466 4.74 11.51 -0.65
N GLU A 467 5.85 11.36 0.08
CA GLU A 467 6.84 10.28 -0.11
C GLU A 467 6.21 8.89 -0.03
N GLU A 468 5.39 8.64 1.00
CA GLU A 468 4.75 7.33 1.22
C GLU A 468 3.64 7.01 0.19
N GLN A 469 3.18 8.02 -0.55
CA GLN A 469 2.30 7.86 -1.70
C GLN A 469 3.07 7.71 -3.02
N GLY A 470 4.41 7.72 -2.98
CA GLY A 470 5.30 7.73 -4.14
C GLY A 470 5.31 9.04 -4.91
N LEU A 471 4.82 10.13 -4.31
CA LEU A 471 4.79 11.45 -4.91
C LEU A 471 6.08 12.21 -4.58
N PHE A 472 7.22 11.63 -4.96
CA PHE A 472 8.55 12.18 -4.65
C PHE A 472 8.77 13.59 -5.22
N ALA A 473 8.22 13.86 -6.41
CA ALA A 473 8.23 15.18 -7.04
C ALA A 473 7.48 16.24 -6.20
N GLU A 474 6.47 15.83 -5.45
CA GLU A 474 5.72 16.73 -4.56
C GLU A 474 6.38 16.88 -3.20
N ALA A 475 7.08 15.85 -2.71
CA ALA A 475 7.83 15.91 -1.47
C ALA A 475 9.07 16.83 -1.56
N GLU A 476 9.75 16.83 -2.71
CA GLU A 476 11.02 17.54 -2.92
C GLU A 476 10.94 19.06 -2.66
N PRO A 477 9.97 19.82 -3.24
CA PRO A 477 9.83 21.25 -2.97
C PRO A 477 9.66 21.59 -1.48
N TRP A 478 8.94 20.77 -0.72
CA TRP A 478 8.73 21.01 0.71
C TRP A 478 10.02 20.84 1.52
N LEU A 479 10.87 19.86 1.18
CA LEU A 479 12.17 19.70 1.84
C LEU A 479 13.19 20.76 1.40
N GLN A 480 13.12 21.21 0.15
CA GLN A 480 13.92 22.34 -0.33
C GLN A 480 13.54 23.64 0.39
N GLU A 481 12.24 23.93 0.51
CA GLU A 481 11.74 25.08 1.28
C GLU A 481 12.03 24.94 2.78
N CYS A 482 11.98 23.73 3.35
CA CYS A 482 12.43 23.48 4.72
C CYS A 482 13.89 23.89 4.92
N LEU A 483 14.77 23.50 3.99
CA LEU A 483 16.18 23.87 4.03
C LEU A 483 16.36 25.40 3.89
N ASN A 484 15.62 26.03 2.99
CA ASN A 484 15.67 27.48 2.78
C ASN A 484 15.16 28.27 4.02
N ALA A 485 14.02 27.86 4.57
CA ALA A 485 13.42 28.46 5.75
C ALA A 485 14.32 28.31 6.98
N THR A 486 14.88 27.12 7.21
CA THR A 486 15.80 26.88 8.33
C THR A 486 17.10 27.68 8.18
N ARG A 487 17.67 27.80 6.97
CA ARG A 487 18.84 28.65 6.70
C ARG A 487 18.58 30.12 6.96
N THR A 488 17.47 30.63 6.44
CA THR A 488 17.13 32.06 6.52
C THR A 488 16.82 32.47 7.96
N ARG A 489 16.09 31.62 8.70
CA ARG A 489 15.60 31.93 10.04
C ARG A 489 16.64 31.68 11.13
N LEU A 490 17.34 30.55 11.07
CA LEU A 490 18.27 30.11 12.13
C LEU A 490 19.73 30.41 11.78
N GLY A 491 20.00 30.78 10.52
CA GLY A 491 21.33 31.01 9.98
C GLY A 491 21.98 29.73 9.45
N GLU A 492 22.93 29.88 8.51
CA GLU A 492 23.69 28.78 7.90
C GLU A 492 24.44 27.89 8.91
N LYS A 493 24.70 28.41 10.12
CA LYS A 493 25.44 27.74 11.19
C LYS A 493 24.51 27.26 12.30
N HIS A 494 23.47 26.50 11.94
CA HIS A 494 22.51 25.95 12.90
C HIS A 494 22.34 24.43 12.75
N PRO A 495 22.21 23.64 13.85
CA PRO A 495 22.03 22.18 13.78
C PRO A 495 20.80 21.75 12.97
N THR A 496 19.70 22.49 13.07
CA THR A 496 18.46 22.29 12.30
C THR A 496 18.69 22.38 10.78
N VAL A 497 19.64 23.20 10.31
CA VAL A 497 20.01 23.23 8.88
C VAL A 497 20.67 21.92 8.47
N ALA A 498 21.53 21.35 9.32
CA ALA A 498 22.12 20.02 9.07
C ALA A 498 21.05 18.92 9.05
N ALA A 499 20.04 19.00 9.92
CA ALA A 499 18.91 18.08 9.90
C ALA A 499 18.07 18.20 8.61
N SER A 500 17.77 19.42 8.14
CA SER A 500 17.10 19.64 6.84
C SER A 500 17.90 19.09 5.66
N LEU A 501 19.23 19.27 5.65
CA LEU A 501 20.12 18.68 4.64
C LEU A 501 20.05 17.14 4.66
N ASN A 502 20.04 16.53 5.84
CA ASN A 502 19.92 15.07 5.99
C ASN A 502 18.58 14.53 5.47
N ASN A 503 17.47 15.23 5.73
CA ASN A 503 16.15 14.82 5.27
C ASN A 503 16.05 14.91 3.75
N LEU A 504 16.56 16.00 3.15
CA LEU A 504 16.61 16.15 1.69
C LEU A 504 17.52 15.09 1.05
N ALA A 505 18.66 14.78 1.67
CA ALA A 505 19.55 13.71 1.22
C ALA A 505 18.87 12.33 1.29
N ALA A 506 18.08 12.07 2.33
CA ALA A 506 17.31 10.84 2.48
C ALA A 506 16.27 10.69 1.36
N LEU A 507 15.58 11.77 0.99
CA LEU A 507 14.65 11.78 -0.14
C LEU A 507 15.37 11.46 -1.47
N TYR A 508 16.54 12.06 -1.72
CA TYR A 508 17.30 11.73 -2.93
C TYR A 508 17.82 10.28 -2.91
N GLN A 509 18.13 9.74 -1.74
CA GLN A 509 18.48 8.33 -1.60
C GLN A 509 17.28 7.42 -1.92
N SER A 510 16.07 7.75 -1.46
CA SER A 510 14.85 6.99 -1.76
C SER A 510 14.45 7.07 -3.24
N GLN A 511 14.82 8.15 -3.93
CA GLN A 511 14.71 8.30 -5.39
C GLN A 511 15.86 7.62 -6.18
N GLY A 512 16.86 7.01 -5.53
CA GLY A 512 18.03 6.42 -6.20
C GLY A 512 19.04 7.44 -6.76
N ARG A 513 18.89 8.73 -6.47
CA ARG A 513 19.78 9.84 -6.86
C ARG A 513 20.98 9.94 -5.90
N TYR A 514 21.79 8.87 -5.85
CA TYR A 514 22.84 8.73 -4.82
C TYR A 514 23.92 9.82 -4.84
N ALA A 515 24.27 10.38 -6.00
CA ALA A 515 25.27 11.44 -6.10
C ALA A 515 24.80 12.75 -5.42
N GLU A 516 23.50 13.06 -5.53
CA GLU A 516 22.90 14.21 -4.87
C GLU A 516 22.77 13.96 -3.37
N ALA A 517 22.32 12.75 -2.98
CA ALA A 517 22.29 12.35 -1.58
C ALA A 517 23.66 12.47 -0.90
N GLU A 518 24.73 11.96 -1.54
CA GLU A 518 26.12 12.09 -1.08
C GLU A 518 26.51 13.56 -0.84
N THR A 519 26.18 14.43 -1.80
CA THR A 519 26.49 15.87 -1.72
C THR A 519 25.85 16.51 -0.49
N TYR A 520 24.57 16.25 -0.23
CA TYR A 520 23.85 16.83 0.90
C TYR A 520 24.26 16.21 2.25
N TYR A 521 24.53 14.90 2.30
CA TYR A 521 25.08 14.26 3.51
C TYR A 521 26.47 14.79 3.87
N LEU A 522 27.33 15.02 2.88
CA LEU A 522 28.65 15.65 3.10
C LEU A 522 28.51 17.08 3.61
N GLN A 523 27.58 17.88 3.07
CA GLN A 523 27.30 19.23 3.57
C GLN A 523 26.83 19.20 5.03
N SER A 524 25.89 18.31 5.36
CA SER A 524 25.39 18.12 6.72
C SER A 524 26.50 17.71 7.69
N LEU A 525 27.33 16.73 7.31
CA LEU A 525 28.46 16.27 8.12
C LEU A 525 29.46 17.39 8.39
N ASN A 526 29.86 18.12 7.35
CA ASN A 526 30.80 19.24 7.47
C ASN A 526 30.24 20.35 8.36
N LEU A 527 28.96 20.67 8.21
CA LEU A 527 28.29 21.65 9.06
C LEU A 527 28.30 21.18 10.52
N MET A 528 27.93 19.93 10.79
CA MET A 528 27.87 19.40 12.16
C MET A 528 29.24 19.36 12.84
N GLN A 529 30.29 18.98 12.09
CA GLN A 529 31.67 19.04 12.56
C GLN A 529 32.13 20.47 12.86
N SER A 530 31.66 21.46 12.09
CA SER A 530 32.02 22.86 12.32
C SER A 530 31.34 23.45 13.56
N LEU A 531 30.13 23.00 13.88
CA LEU A 531 29.32 23.51 14.98
C LEU A 531 29.74 22.93 16.33
N TRP A 532 29.94 21.62 16.39
CA TRP A 532 30.15 20.89 17.64
C TRP A 532 31.55 20.28 17.76
N GLY A 533 32.41 20.52 16.77
CA GLY A 533 33.66 19.81 16.62
C GLY A 533 33.47 18.38 16.11
N ARG A 534 34.58 17.65 15.95
CA ARG A 534 34.55 16.26 15.46
C ARG A 534 34.02 15.26 16.50
N GLN A 535 33.91 15.67 17.76
CA GLN A 535 33.53 14.81 18.86
C GLN A 535 32.11 15.12 19.39
N HIS A 536 31.10 14.92 18.54
CA HIS A 536 29.69 15.13 18.92
C HIS A 536 28.76 13.99 18.46
N ARG A 537 27.68 13.73 19.20
CA ARG A 537 26.74 12.63 18.92
C ARG A 537 26.16 12.72 17.52
N ASP A 538 25.77 13.91 17.11
CA ASP A 538 25.11 14.09 15.81
C ASP A 538 26.09 13.98 14.62
N VAL A 539 27.39 14.21 14.85
CA VAL A 539 28.43 13.89 13.86
C VAL A 539 28.46 12.38 13.61
N ALA A 540 28.26 11.54 14.64
CA ALA A 540 28.16 10.09 14.45
C ALA A 540 26.93 9.70 13.61
N THR A 541 25.81 10.41 13.74
CA THR A 541 24.62 10.20 12.92
C THR A 541 24.87 10.58 11.46
N SER A 542 25.44 11.75 11.18
CA SER A 542 25.78 12.14 9.80
C SER A 542 26.84 11.22 9.18
N LEU A 543 27.83 10.75 9.95
CA LEU A 543 28.79 9.73 9.50
C LEU A 543 28.10 8.42 9.13
N SER A 544 27.16 7.95 9.97
CA SER A 544 26.41 6.71 9.71
C SER A 544 25.57 6.82 8.44
N ASN A 545 24.88 7.95 8.21
CA ASN A 545 24.04 8.14 7.04
C ASN A 545 24.87 8.21 5.75
N LEU A 546 26.01 8.91 5.77
CA LEU A 546 26.94 8.93 4.63
C LEU A 546 27.50 7.52 4.34
N ALA A 547 27.82 6.75 5.39
CA ALA A 547 28.27 5.38 5.25
C ALA A 547 27.20 4.47 4.65
N GLU A 548 25.90 4.66 4.99
CA GLU A 548 24.80 3.92 4.35
C GLU A 548 24.71 4.19 2.86
N VAL A 549 24.90 5.44 2.40
CA VAL A 549 24.92 5.75 0.96
C VAL A 549 26.08 5.05 0.25
N TYR A 550 27.29 5.09 0.83
CA TYR A 550 28.42 4.36 0.28
C TYR A 550 28.19 2.85 0.28
N ARG A 551 27.57 2.29 1.32
CA ARG A 551 27.20 0.87 1.36
C ARG A 551 26.17 0.54 0.28
N ALA A 552 25.16 1.38 0.06
CA ALA A 552 24.15 1.20 -0.99
C ALA A 552 24.75 1.30 -2.40
N GLN A 553 25.79 2.12 -2.60
CA GLN A 553 26.58 2.18 -3.83
C GLN A 553 27.67 1.09 -3.92
N GLY A 554 27.74 0.15 -2.96
CA GLY A 554 28.77 -0.88 -2.90
C GLY A 554 30.19 -0.37 -2.62
N ARG A 555 30.39 0.91 -2.32
CA ARG A 555 31.68 1.55 -1.97
C ARG A 555 32.09 1.18 -0.54
N TYR A 556 32.25 -0.11 -0.27
CA TYR A 556 32.43 -0.64 1.08
C TYR A 556 33.71 -0.16 1.77
N ALA A 557 34.80 0.03 1.02
CA ALA A 557 36.06 0.56 1.55
C ALA A 557 35.94 2.00 2.07
N GLU A 558 34.98 2.77 1.57
CA GLU A 558 34.70 4.14 2.03
C GLU A 558 33.67 4.14 3.17
N ALA A 559 32.73 3.20 3.16
CA ALA A 559 31.72 3.05 4.22
C ALA A 559 32.31 2.58 5.56
N GLU A 560 33.20 1.57 5.54
CA GLU A 560 33.78 0.97 6.75
C GLU A 560 34.43 1.97 7.72
N PRO A 561 35.37 2.85 7.29
CA PRO A 561 35.99 3.80 8.19
C PRO A 561 34.99 4.79 8.80
N LEU A 562 33.90 5.12 8.09
CA LEU A 562 32.87 6.03 8.59
C LEU A 562 31.99 5.37 9.66
N TYR A 563 31.58 4.11 9.47
CA TYR A 563 30.86 3.37 10.51
C TYR A 563 31.71 3.14 11.75
N LEU A 564 32.99 2.80 11.58
CA LEU A 564 33.93 2.64 12.70
C LEU A 564 34.08 3.95 13.47
N GLN A 565 34.31 5.07 12.78
CA GLN A 565 34.36 6.38 13.40
C GLN A 565 33.07 6.73 14.15
N ALA A 566 31.89 6.47 13.56
CA ALA A 566 30.61 6.71 14.21
C ALA A 566 30.43 5.85 15.48
N LEU A 567 30.84 4.57 15.44
CA LEU A 567 30.78 3.66 16.58
C LEU A 567 31.73 4.08 17.69
N GLU A 568 32.99 4.38 17.37
CA GLU A 568 33.98 4.87 18.34
C GLU A 568 33.51 6.17 18.99
N LEU A 569 32.93 7.07 18.20
CA LEU A 569 32.45 8.34 18.72
C LEU A 569 31.25 8.17 19.66
N ARG A 570 30.30 7.31 19.31
CA ARG A 570 29.17 6.96 20.21
C ARG A 570 29.65 6.27 21.49
N ARG A 571 30.67 5.40 21.42
CA ARG A 571 31.28 4.78 22.61
C ARG A 571 32.01 5.77 23.51
N LEU A 572 32.62 6.81 22.92
CA LEU A 572 33.34 7.84 23.67
C LEU A 572 32.38 8.79 24.40
N LEU A 573 31.31 9.19 23.72
CA LEU A 573 30.41 10.24 24.21
C LEU A 573 29.23 9.74 25.05
N LEU A 574 28.88 8.47 24.90
CA LEU A 574 27.78 7.86 25.62
C LEU A 574 28.38 6.87 26.59
N ASP A 575 27.94 6.91 27.85
CA ASP A 575 28.20 5.82 28.79
C ASP A 575 27.80 4.54 28.05
N GLY A 576 28.67 3.51 28.03
CA GLY A 576 28.61 2.34 27.12
C GLY A 576 27.32 1.50 27.10
N GLN A 577 26.26 1.99 27.72
CA GLN A 577 24.89 1.54 27.87
C GLN A 577 23.89 2.46 27.14
N HIS A 578 24.11 2.77 25.84
CA HIS A 578 23.17 3.57 25.05
C HIS A 578 22.68 2.83 23.78
N PRO A 579 21.36 2.87 23.44
CA PRO A 579 20.79 2.19 22.27
C PRO A 579 21.46 2.53 20.93
N ASP A 580 21.89 3.78 20.74
CA ASP A 580 22.64 4.22 19.56
C ASP A 580 23.93 3.43 19.31
N ILE A 581 24.60 2.96 20.37
CA ILE A 581 25.79 2.10 20.22
C ILE A 581 25.38 0.78 19.58
N ALA A 582 24.26 0.18 20.02
CA ALA A 582 23.74 -1.03 19.41
C ALA A 582 23.33 -0.82 17.94
N ALA A 583 22.78 0.35 17.60
CA ALA A 583 22.49 0.71 16.21
C ALA A 583 23.77 0.81 15.35
N SER A 584 24.82 1.47 15.85
CA SER A 584 26.13 1.50 15.15
C SER A 584 26.72 0.11 14.94
N ILE A 585 26.71 -0.74 15.97
CA ILE A 585 27.24 -2.10 15.88
C ILE A 585 26.44 -2.90 14.84
N ASN A 586 25.12 -2.79 14.84
CA ASN A 586 24.25 -3.43 13.86
C ASN A 586 24.54 -2.98 12.41
N ASN A 587 24.77 -1.69 12.19
CA ASN A 587 25.05 -1.18 10.84
C ASN A 587 26.43 -1.61 10.34
N LEU A 588 27.43 -1.65 11.22
CA LEU A 588 28.74 -2.21 10.91
C LEU A 588 28.64 -3.72 10.60
N ALA A 589 27.82 -4.47 11.35
CA ALA A 589 27.55 -5.87 11.05
C ALA A 589 26.89 -6.05 9.67
N ALA A 590 25.92 -5.20 9.32
CA ALA A 590 25.26 -5.21 8.01
C ALA A 590 26.21 -4.87 6.86
N LEU A 591 27.19 -3.98 7.10
CA LEU A 591 28.26 -3.74 6.14
C LEU A 591 29.12 -4.99 5.94
N TYR A 592 29.54 -5.65 7.02
CA TYR A 592 30.34 -6.88 6.90
C TYR A 592 29.55 -8.03 6.28
N GLU A 593 28.26 -8.13 6.53
CA GLU A 593 27.37 -9.06 5.81
C GLU A 593 27.35 -8.74 4.31
N ALA A 594 27.15 -7.47 3.94
CA ALA A 594 27.14 -7.04 2.52
C ALA A 594 28.50 -7.26 1.83
N GLN A 595 29.61 -7.19 2.57
CA GLN A 595 30.96 -7.56 2.10
C GLN A 595 31.19 -9.08 2.06
N GLY A 596 30.28 -9.89 2.60
CA GLY A 596 30.46 -11.34 2.70
C GLY A 596 31.37 -11.81 3.84
N ARG A 597 31.80 -10.89 4.72
CA ARG A 597 32.64 -11.15 5.90
C ARG A 597 31.79 -11.64 7.08
N TYR A 598 31.11 -12.76 6.88
CA TYR A 598 30.10 -13.28 7.82
C TYR A 598 30.65 -13.58 9.22
N ALA A 599 31.90 -14.05 9.31
CA ALA A 599 32.57 -14.33 10.59
C ALA A 599 32.82 -13.07 11.44
N GLU A 600 32.88 -11.90 10.80
CA GLU A 600 33.02 -10.60 11.49
C GLU A 600 31.66 -9.97 11.77
N ALA A 601 30.66 -10.21 10.91
CA ALA A 601 29.30 -9.73 11.10
C ALA A 601 28.58 -10.40 12.28
N GLU A 602 28.70 -11.73 12.42
CA GLU A 602 28.00 -12.51 13.45
C GLU A 602 28.23 -12.00 14.89
N PRO A 603 29.49 -11.88 15.38
CA PRO A 603 29.72 -11.41 16.75
C PRO A 603 29.17 -10.00 16.99
N LEU A 604 29.16 -9.14 15.98
CA LEU A 604 28.60 -7.79 16.08
C LEU A 604 27.07 -7.82 16.16
N TYR A 605 26.38 -8.61 15.33
CA TYR A 605 24.93 -8.75 15.45
C TYR A 605 24.52 -9.33 16.81
N VAL A 606 25.23 -10.36 17.29
CA VAL A 606 25.00 -10.93 18.63
C VAL A 606 25.24 -9.88 19.71
N GLN A 607 26.32 -9.10 19.62
CA GLN A 607 26.62 -8.02 20.57
C GLN A 607 25.52 -6.94 20.57
N ALA A 608 25.06 -6.51 19.39
CA ALA A 608 23.98 -5.52 19.27
C ALA A 608 22.66 -6.02 19.88
N LEU A 609 22.31 -7.29 19.65
CA LEU A 609 21.15 -7.94 20.24
C LEU A 609 21.24 -8.00 21.77
N GLN A 610 22.39 -8.44 22.31
CA GLN A 610 22.61 -8.50 23.76
C GLN A 610 22.52 -7.11 24.42
N LEU A 611 23.08 -6.09 23.79
CA LEU A 611 23.01 -4.72 24.29
C LEU A 611 21.57 -4.19 24.27
N ARG A 612 20.80 -4.44 23.20
CA ARG A 612 19.38 -4.05 23.13
C ARG A 612 18.55 -4.75 24.21
N ARG A 613 18.77 -6.05 24.44
CA ARG A 613 18.12 -6.80 25.53
C ARG A 613 18.41 -6.21 26.90
N ALA A 614 19.68 -5.92 27.18
CA ALA A 614 20.10 -5.38 28.47
C ALA A 614 19.53 -3.98 28.74
N LEU A 615 19.41 -3.13 27.72
CA LEU A 615 19.00 -1.73 27.87
C LEU A 615 17.49 -1.50 27.75
N LEU A 616 16.82 -2.22 26.87
CA LEU A 616 15.43 -1.96 26.47
C LEU A 616 14.45 -3.02 26.97
N GLY A 617 14.97 -4.16 27.47
CA GLY A 617 14.18 -5.32 27.87
C GLY A 617 13.69 -6.16 26.69
N GLU A 618 13.31 -7.42 26.96
CA GLU A 618 12.95 -8.43 25.93
C GLU A 618 11.73 -8.07 25.06
N GLN A 619 10.92 -7.10 25.47
CA GLN A 619 9.66 -6.70 24.82
C GLN A 619 9.79 -5.43 23.99
N HIS A 620 11.00 -5.07 23.56
CA HIS A 620 11.23 -3.87 22.75
C HIS A 620 11.26 -4.18 21.24
N PRO A 621 10.60 -3.38 20.36
CA PRO A 621 10.55 -3.64 18.91
C PRO A 621 11.92 -3.79 18.22
N SER A 622 12.95 -3.10 18.73
CA SER A 622 14.32 -3.21 18.19
C SER A 622 14.96 -4.60 18.34
N ILE A 623 14.44 -5.43 19.27
CA ILE A 623 14.88 -6.83 19.41
C ILE A 623 14.38 -7.65 18.23
N ALA A 624 13.15 -7.43 17.75
CA ALA A 624 12.64 -8.10 16.55
C ALA A 624 13.50 -7.75 15.33
N THR A 625 13.96 -6.50 15.22
CA THR A 625 14.90 -6.09 14.16
C THR A 625 16.26 -6.79 14.29
N SER A 626 16.80 -6.92 15.51
CA SER A 626 18.03 -7.70 15.73
C SER A 626 17.89 -9.17 15.35
N PHE A 627 16.79 -9.82 15.73
CA PHE A 627 16.52 -11.20 15.33
C PHE A 627 16.41 -11.35 13.82
N ASN A 628 15.68 -10.44 13.16
CA ASN A 628 15.51 -10.47 11.72
C ASN A 628 16.86 -10.33 10.98
N ASN A 629 17.74 -9.44 11.44
CA ASN A 629 19.04 -9.23 10.81
C ASN A 629 20.00 -10.41 11.06
N LEU A 630 20.04 -10.94 12.29
CA LEU A 630 20.85 -12.11 12.60
C LEU A 630 20.37 -13.36 11.85
N ALA A 631 19.04 -13.52 11.71
CA ALA A 631 18.46 -14.57 10.88
C ALA A 631 18.86 -14.42 9.41
N GLY A 632 18.80 -13.19 8.87
CA GLY A 632 19.27 -12.86 7.52
C GLY A 632 20.72 -13.25 7.29
N LEU A 633 21.60 -12.92 8.24
CA LEU A 633 22.99 -13.36 8.20
C LEU A 633 23.11 -14.89 8.16
N TYR A 634 22.34 -15.62 8.96
CA TYR A 634 22.35 -17.08 8.92
C TYR A 634 21.79 -17.65 7.62
N VAL A 635 20.82 -16.99 6.98
CA VAL A 635 20.39 -17.35 5.62
C VAL A 635 21.52 -17.14 4.62
N SER A 636 22.22 -16.00 4.69
CA SER A 636 23.38 -15.69 3.85
C SER A 636 24.53 -16.70 4.02
N GLN A 637 24.66 -17.31 5.20
CA GLN A 637 25.63 -18.39 5.49
C GLN A 637 25.12 -19.81 5.15
N GLY A 638 23.88 -19.97 4.68
CA GLY A 638 23.27 -21.30 4.47
C GLY A 638 22.88 -22.04 5.77
N ARG A 639 23.00 -21.38 6.94
CA ARG A 639 22.67 -21.92 8.28
C ARG A 639 21.17 -21.78 8.57
N TYR A 640 20.36 -22.39 7.72
CA TYR A 640 18.91 -22.21 7.73
C TYR A 640 18.21 -22.67 9.03
N ALA A 641 18.72 -23.73 9.66
CA ALA A 641 18.18 -24.25 10.92
C ALA A 641 18.33 -23.25 12.09
N GLU A 642 19.32 -22.36 12.03
CA GLU A 642 19.54 -21.31 13.04
C GLU A 642 18.77 -20.04 12.70
N ALA A 643 18.52 -19.76 11.41
CA ALA A 643 17.73 -18.63 10.95
C ALA A 643 16.24 -18.76 11.28
N GLU A 644 15.66 -19.94 11.08
CA GLU A 644 14.22 -20.20 11.26
C GLU A 644 13.68 -19.79 12.64
N PRO A 645 14.25 -20.24 13.78
CA PRO A 645 13.75 -19.85 15.09
C PRO A 645 13.85 -18.34 15.34
N LEU A 646 14.86 -17.67 14.79
CA LEU A 646 15.04 -16.22 14.95
C LEU A 646 13.99 -15.43 14.16
N TYR A 647 13.69 -15.82 12.91
CA TYR A 647 12.60 -15.19 12.15
C TYR A 647 11.24 -15.41 12.81
N LEU A 648 10.97 -16.62 13.33
CA LEU A 648 9.76 -16.92 14.07
C LEU A 648 9.65 -16.07 15.35
N GLN A 649 10.74 -15.91 16.10
CA GLN A 649 10.79 -15.03 17.28
C GLN A 649 10.54 -13.56 16.91
N ALA A 650 11.14 -13.07 15.82
CA ALA A 650 10.91 -11.71 15.33
C ALA A 650 9.44 -11.47 14.94
N LEU A 651 8.84 -12.42 14.21
CA LEU A 651 7.44 -12.37 13.81
C LEU A 651 6.51 -12.37 15.03
N GLN A 652 6.74 -13.27 15.99
CA GLN A 652 5.92 -13.37 17.20
C GLN A 652 6.02 -12.10 18.05
N LEU A 653 7.21 -11.55 18.21
CA LEU A 653 7.41 -10.32 18.99
C LEU A 653 6.69 -9.13 18.32
N ARG A 654 6.76 -9.00 16.98
CA ARG A 654 6.03 -7.97 16.24
C ARG A 654 4.51 -8.13 16.38
N ARG A 655 3.98 -9.36 16.31
CA ARG A 655 2.55 -9.64 16.54
C ARG A 655 2.09 -9.19 17.93
N VAL A 656 2.85 -9.52 18.97
CA VAL A 656 2.51 -9.15 20.36
C VAL A 656 2.57 -7.64 20.58
N LEU A 657 3.58 -6.96 20.04
CA LEU A 657 3.81 -5.54 20.32
C LEU A 657 3.00 -4.59 19.42
N LEU A 658 2.77 -4.97 18.16
CA LEU A 658 2.24 -4.08 17.13
C LEU A 658 0.86 -4.54 16.61
N GLY A 659 0.44 -5.77 16.93
CA GLY A 659 -0.80 -6.37 16.43
C GLY A 659 -0.70 -6.89 14.99
N GLU A 660 -1.62 -7.78 14.59
CA GLU A 660 -1.59 -8.51 13.30
C GLU A 660 -1.70 -7.61 12.05
N GLN A 661 -2.12 -6.35 12.21
CA GLN A 661 -2.36 -5.40 11.12
C GLN A 661 -1.25 -4.35 10.97
N HIS A 662 -0.02 -4.66 11.41
CA HIS A 662 1.12 -3.75 11.30
C HIS A 662 2.01 -4.09 10.08
N PRO A 663 2.47 -3.11 9.28
CA PRO A 663 3.29 -3.36 8.08
C PRO A 663 4.55 -4.21 8.30
N SER A 664 5.19 -4.07 9.46
CA SER A 664 6.38 -4.87 9.83
C SER A 664 6.14 -6.38 9.92
N ILE A 665 4.88 -6.82 10.07
CA ILE A 665 4.52 -8.24 10.00
C ILE A 665 4.68 -8.76 8.58
N ALA A 666 4.30 -7.99 7.56
CA ALA A 666 4.50 -8.37 6.17
C ALA A 666 5.99 -8.56 5.85
N THR A 667 6.85 -7.69 6.38
CA THR A 667 8.31 -7.84 6.27
C THR A 667 8.81 -9.13 6.91
N SER A 668 8.35 -9.48 8.11
CA SER A 668 8.70 -10.74 8.77
C SER A 668 8.24 -11.97 7.99
N LEU A 669 7.01 -11.96 7.48
CA LEU A 669 6.44 -13.05 6.69
C LEU A 669 7.22 -13.24 5.38
N ASN A 670 7.54 -12.14 4.69
CA ASN A 670 8.33 -12.16 3.46
C ASN A 670 9.73 -12.76 3.67
N ASN A 671 10.41 -12.39 4.77
CA ASN A 671 11.75 -12.90 5.07
C ASN A 671 11.74 -14.38 5.48
N LEU A 672 10.73 -14.81 6.24
CA LEU A 672 10.54 -16.23 6.57
C LEU A 672 10.18 -17.06 5.33
N ALA A 673 9.36 -16.52 4.44
CA ALA A 673 9.06 -17.15 3.16
C ALA A 673 10.32 -17.31 2.31
N TYR A 674 11.15 -16.26 2.22
CA TYR A 674 12.44 -16.32 1.53
C TYR A 674 13.35 -17.41 2.09
N LEU A 675 13.46 -17.54 3.41
CA LEU A 675 14.19 -18.65 4.04
C LEU A 675 13.67 -20.02 3.56
N TYR A 676 12.35 -20.22 3.51
CA TYR A 676 11.78 -21.48 3.02
C TYR A 676 12.02 -21.69 1.53
N VAL A 677 12.03 -20.64 0.70
CA VAL A 677 12.47 -20.74 -0.70
C VAL A 677 13.92 -21.18 -0.80
N SER A 678 14.82 -20.59 0.00
CA SER A 678 16.24 -20.98 0.03
C SER A 678 16.44 -22.44 0.48
N GLN A 679 15.56 -22.96 1.33
CA GLN A 679 15.54 -24.38 1.73
C GLN A 679 14.88 -25.32 0.69
N GLY A 680 14.24 -24.79 -0.35
CA GLY A 680 13.42 -25.58 -1.28
C GLY A 680 12.05 -26.00 -0.72
N ARG A 681 11.65 -25.50 0.45
CA ARG A 681 10.36 -25.74 1.12
C ARG A 681 9.27 -24.84 0.54
N TYR A 682 9.05 -24.92 -0.77
CA TYR A 682 8.18 -23.99 -1.49
C TYR A 682 6.71 -24.00 -1.02
N ALA A 683 6.20 -25.17 -0.59
CA ALA A 683 4.84 -25.31 -0.06
C ALA A 683 4.60 -24.52 1.24
N GLU A 684 5.66 -24.26 2.01
CA GLU A 684 5.58 -23.46 3.24
C GLU A 684 5.84 -21.98 2.98
N ALA A 685 6.61 -21.65 1.94
CA ALA A 685 6.88 -20.28 1.52
C ALA A 685 5.65 -19.59 0.91
N GLU A 686 4.92 -20.29 0.03
CA GLU A 686 3.77 -19.75 -0.71
C GLU A 686 2.71 -19.08 0.18
N PRO A 687 2.17 -19.74 1.24
CA PRO A 687 1.16 -19.10 2.08
C PRO A 687 1.68 -17.87 2.82
N LEU A 688 2.98 -17.81 3.14
CA LEU A 688 3.58 -16.67 3.81
C LEU A 688 3.75 -15.47 2.88
N TYR A 689 4.20 -15.68 1.64
CA TYR A 689 4.25 -14.61 0.63
C TYR A 689 2.86 -14.09 0.29
N VAL A 690 1.88 -14.98 0.11
CA VAL A 690 0.48 -14.58 -0.16
C VAL A 690 -0.08 -13.76 1.00
N GLN A 691 0.18 -14.14 2.26
CA GLN A 691 -0.22 -13.36 3.43
C GLN A 691 0.47 -11.99 3.48
N ALA A 692 1.78 -11.93 3.22
CA ALA A 692 2.52 -10.67 3.19
C ALA A 692 1.99 -9.71 2.11
N LEU A 693 1.73 -10.24 0.91
CA LEU A 693 1.15 -9.51 -0.22
C LEU A 693 -0.25 -8.97 0.13
N GLN A 694 -1.11 -9.81 0.71
CA GLN A 694 -2.45 -9.40 1.13
C GLN A 694 -2.43 -8.32 2.22
N LEU A 695 -1.52 -8.44 3.20
CA LEU A 695 -1.40 -7.47 4.27
C LEU A 695 -0.93 -6.11 3.72
N ARG A 696 0.08 -6.10 2.83
CA ARG A 696 0.55 -4.88 2.16
C ARG A 696 -0.52 -4.28 1.25
N ARG A 697 -1.32 -5.10 0.56
CA ARG A 697 -2.46 -4.63 -0.23
C ARG A 697 -3.49 -3.89 0.63
N VAL A 698 -3.85 -4.44 1.79
CA VAL A 698 -4.87 -3.85 2.66
C VAL A 698 -4.34 -2.59 3.35
N LEU A 699 -3.12 -2.65 3.89
CA LEU A 699 -2.57 -1.57 4.72
C LEU A 699 -1.97 -0.42 3.92
N LEU A 700 -1.28 -0.71 2.82
CA LEU A 700 -0.52 0.28 2.05
C LEU A 700 -1.17 0.52 0.69
N GLY A 701 -1.68 -0.56 0.07
CA GLY A 701 -2.29 -0.54 -1.23
C GLY A 701 -1.48 -1.23 -2.31
N GLU A 702 -2.14 -1.46 -3.44
CA GLU A 702 -1.52 -2.12 -4.61
C GLU A 702 -0.49 -1.22 -5.32
N GLN A 703 -0.47 0.06 -4.98
CA GLN A 703 0.43 1.04 -5.55
C GLN A 703 1.71 1.25 -4.75
N HIS A 704 1.81 0.69 -3.55
CA HIS A 704 2.98 0.89 -2.70
C HIS A 704 4.17 0.02 -3.14
N LEU A 705 5.40 0.52 -3.02
CA LEU A 705 6.62 -0.18 -3.44
C LEU A 705 6.84 -1.52 -2.71
N ASP A 706 6.53 -1.58 -1.42
CA ASP A 706 6.49 -2.84 -0.66
C ASP A 706 5.54 -3.90 -1.25
N PHE A 707 4.42 -3.49 -1.84
CA PHE A 707 3.52 -4.40 -2.54
C PHE A 707 4.19 -4.94 -3.81
N ALA A 708 4.84 -4.08 -4.60
CA ALA A 708 5.62 -4.51 -5.76
C ALA A 708 6.76 -5.46 -5.40
N ALA A 709 7.47 -5.22 -4.29
CA ALA A 709 8.50 -6.13 -3.79
C ALA A 709 7.93 -7.51 -3.42
N SER A 710 6.71 -7.56 -2.87
CA SER A 710 6.03 -8.82 -2.55
C SER A 710 5.62 -9.60 -3.81
N LEU A 711 5.14 -8.89 -4.85
CA LEU A 711 4.85 -9.49 -6.15
C LEU A 711 6.10 -10.10 -6.77
N ASN A 712 7.21 -9.37 -6.77
CA ASN A 712 8.48 -9.87 -7.30
C ASN A 712 8.95 -11.15 -6.58
N ASN A 713 8.85 -11.20 -5.24
CA ASN A 713 9.28 -12.37 -4.47
C ASN A 713 8.35 -13.58 -4.66
N LEU A 714 7.03 -13.35 -4.76
CA LEU A 714 6.09 -14.42 -5.08
C LEU A 714 6.29 -14.95 -6.51
N ALA A 715 6.58 -14.06 -7.46
CA ALA A 715 6.94 -14.44 -8.82
C ALA A 715 8.22 -15.28 -8.86
N GLU A 716 9.22 -14.93 -8.03
CA GLU A 716 10.45 -15.71 -7.89
C GLU A 716 10.18 -17.11 -7.36
N LEU A 717 9.31 -17.26 -6.36
CA LEU A 717 8.87 -18.57 -5.89
C LEU A 717 8.22 -19.40 -7.01
N TYR A 718 7.30 -18.81 -7.77
CA TYR A 718 6.65 -19.51 -8.89
C TYR A 718 7.65 -19.85 -10.00
N CYS A 719 8.61 -18.98 -10.29
CA CYS A 719 9.70 -19.27 -11.21
C CYS A 719 10.55 -20.46 -10.73
N ALA A 720 10.92 -20.49 -9.45
CA ALA A 720 11.66 -21.61 -8.84
C ALA A 720 10.89 -22.94 -8.87
N GLN A 721 9.56 -22.89 -8.77
CA GLN A 721 8.66 -24.05 -8.93
C GLN A 721 8.43 -24.47 -10.39
N GLY A 722 8.93 -23.71 -11.38
CA GLY A 722 8.65 -23.93 -12.80
C GLY A 722 7.25 -23.48 -13.26
N ARG A 723 6.50 -22.79 -12.40
CA ARG A 723 5.17 -22.20 -12.68
C ARG A 723 5.31 -20.87 -13.42
N TYR A 724 5.97 -20.89 -14.57
CA TYR A 724 6.35 -19.68 -15.29
C TYR A 724 5.15 -18.81 -15.72
N ALA A 725 4.03 -19.45 -16.07
CA ALA A 725 2.79 -18.76 -16.47
C ALA A 725 2.17 -17.93 -15.34
N GLU A 726 2.43 -18.30 -14.08
CA GLU A 726 1.96 -17.55 -12.91
C GLU A 726 2.97 -16.49 -12.46
N ALA A 727 4.27 -16.74 -12.68
CA ALA A 727 5.34 -15.80 -12.36
C ALA A 727 5.37 -14.57 -13.29
N GLU A 728 5.19 -14.77 -14.60
CA GLU A 728 5.27 -13.71 -15.61
C GLU A 728 4.39 -12.48 -15.31
N PRO A 729 3.06 -12.62 -15.07
CA PRO A 729 2.21 -11.47 -14.80
C PRO A 729 2.59 -10.74 -13.50
N LEU A 730 3.07 -11.46 -12.48
CA LEU A 730 3.49 -10.86 -11.21
C LEU A 730 4.79 -10.06 -11.38
N TYR A 731 5.76 -10.57 -12.14
CA TYR A 731 6.98 -9.81 -12.45
C TYR A 731 6.67 -8.57 -13.29
N LEU A 732 5.80 -8.69 -14.30
CA LEU A 732 5.38 -7.54 -15.11
C LEU A 732 4.69 -6.49 -14.25
N GLN A 733 3.72 -6.89 -13.42
CA GLN A 733 3.03 -5.97 -12.52
C GLN A 733 3.99 -5.30 -11.53
N ALA A 734 4.91 -6.06 -10.92
CA ALA A 734 5.91 -5.50 -10.01
C ALA A 734 6.81 -4.48 -10.73
N LEU A 735 7.27 -4.81 -11.95
CA LEU A 735 8.14 -3.94 -12.73
C LEU A 735 7.41 -2.67 -13.19
N ASP A 736 6.16 -2.79 -13.63
CA ASP A 736 5.33 -1.65 -14.05
C ASP A 736 5.05 -0.72 -12.86
N LEU A 737 4.75 -1.27 -11.68
CA LEU A 737 4.58 -0.49 -10.46
C LEU A 737 5.84 0.28 -10.12
N VAL A 738 7.00 -0.39 -10.03
CA VAL A 738 8.28 0.27 -9.69
C VAL A 738 8.64 1.33 -10.73
N ARG A 739 8.42 1.09 -12.03
CA ARG A 739 8.65 2.08 -13.09
C ARG A 739 7.73 3.29 -13.00
N SER A 740 6.49 3.09 -12.59
CA SER A 740 5.49 4.16 -12.44
C SER A 740 5.57 4.93 -11.13
N TYR A 741 6.37 4.45 -10.18
CA TYR A 741 6.57 5.08 -8.86
C TYR A 741 7.95 5.69 -8.64
N LEU A 742 8.98 5.14 -9.28
CA LEU A 742 10.37 5.58 -9.14
C LEU A 742 11.02 5.99 -10.47
N GLY A 743 10.28 5.92 -11.57
CA GLY A 743 10.78 6.13 -12.93
C GLY A 743 11.65 4.99 -13.45
N GLU A 744 11.92 4.96 -14.76
CA GLU A 744 12.73 3.90 -15.39
C GLU A 744 14.18 3.85 -14.86
N GLY A 745 14.68 5.00 -14.38
CA GLY A 745 16.04 5.18 -13.89
C GLY A 745 16.32 4.63 -12.49
N HIS A 746 15.35 4.06 -11.77
CA HIS A 746 15.55 3.64 -10.38
C HIS A 746 16.27 2.28 -10.23
N PRO A 747 17.18 2.10 -9.24
CA PRO A 747 17.89 0.84 -9.03
C PRO A 747 16.99 -0.40 -8.90
N SER A 748 15.82 -0.24 -8.27
CA SER A 748 14.83 -1.32 -8.08
C SER A 748 14.32 -1.92 -9.40
N ASN A 749 14.30 -1.15 -10.50
CA ASN A 749 13.91 -1.70 -11.81
C ASN A 749 14.90 -2.75 -12.30
N ALA A 750 16.19 -2.59 -11.99
CA ALA A 750 17.19 -3.53 -12.45
C ALA A 750 16.99 -4.93 -11.85
N ALA A 751 16.48 -5.02 -10.62
CA ALA A 751 16.15 -6.30 -10.01
C ALA A 751 14.97 -6.98 -10.73
N GLY A 752 13.86 -6.26 -10.94
CA GLY A 752 12.69 -6.79 -11.66
C GLY A 752 13.03 -7.18 -13.11
N LEU A 753 13.78 -6.34 -13.82
CA LEU A 753 14.27 -6.63 -15.17
C LEU A 753 15.13 -7.90 -15.22
N ASN A 754 16.08 -8.03 -14.30
CA ASN A 754 16.95 -9.21 -14.23
C ASN A 754 16.14 -10.48 -13.93
N ASN A 755 15.16 -10.40 -13.03
CA ASN A 755 14.35 -11.56 -12.65
C ASN A 755 13.39 -11.98 -13.78
N LEU A 756 12.77 -11.03 -14.47
CA LEU A 756 11.97 -11.30 -15.67
C LEU A 756 12.83 -11.86 -16.80
N ALA A 757 14.07 -11.39 -16.96
CA ALA A 757 15.01 -11.94 -17.92
C ALA A 757 15.39 -13.39 -17.59
N GLU A 758 15.63 -13.72 -16.31
CA GLU A 758 15.85 -15.10 -15.86
C GLU A 758 14.64 -15.99 -16.14
N LEU A 759 13.42 -15.50 -15.93
CA LEU A 759 12.20 -16.21 -16.29
C LEU A 759 12.17 -16.53 -17.79
N TYR A 760 12.41 -15.54 -18.65
CA TYR A 760 12.44 -15.74 -20.10
C TYR A 760 13.58 -16.68 -20.54
N ARG A 761 14.75 -16.58 -19.92
CA ARG A 761 15.84 -17.53 -20.15
C ARG A 761 15.43 -18.96 -19.77
N ALA A 762 14.76 -19.15 -18.64
CA ALA A 762 14.25 -20.45 -18.21
C ALA A 762 13.18 -21.01 -19.16
N GLN A 763 12.33 -20.15 -19.73
CA GLN A 763 11.39 -20.49 -20.79
C GLN A 763 12.05 -20.68 -22.18
N ARG A 764 13.38 -20.50 -22.30
CA ARG A 764 14.15 -20.48 -23.56
C ARG A 764 13.76 -19.38 -24.55
N ARG A 765 13.11 -18.32 -24.06
CA ARG A 765 12.78 -17.09 -24.79
C ARG A 765 13.97 -16.13 -24.77
N TYR A 766 15.10 -16.56 -25.32
CA TYR A 766 16.37 -15.83 -25.20
C TYR A 766 16.35 -14.43 -25.85
N ALA A 767 15.60 -14.27 -26.94
CA ALA A 767 15.42 -12.98 -27.61
C ALA A 767 14.71 -11.93 -26.73
N ASP A 768 13.83 -12.39 -25.84
CA ASP A 768 13.13 -11.51 -24.88
C ASP A 768 14.01 -11.24 -23.65
N ALA A 769 14.87 -12.19 -23.25
CA ALA A 769 15.74 -12.08 -22.09
C ALA A 769 16.94 -11.14 -22.28
N GLU A 770 17.62 -11.21 -23.44
CA GLU A 770 18.83 -10.41 -23.74
C GLU A 770 18.64 -8.90 -23.52
N PRO A 771 17.61 -8.23 -24.08
CA PRO A 771 17.45 -6.79 -23.89
C PRO A 771 17.19 -6.44 -22.42
N LEU A 772 16.47 -7.27 -21.66
CA LEU A 772 16.17 -7.01 -20.25
C LEU A 772 17.43 -7.13 -19.38
N TYR A 773 18.28 -8.12 -19.61
CA TYR A 773 19.57 -8.20 -18.91
C TYR A 773 20.48 -7.03 -19.23
N LEU A 774 20.55 -6.62 -20.51
CA LEU A 774 21.36 -5.48 -20.92
C LEU A 774 20.87 -4.18 -20.28
N GLN A 775 19.56 -3.95 -20.24
CA GLN A 775 18.96 -2.80 -19.55
C GLN A 775 19.26 -2.83 -18.05
N ALA A 776 19.05 -3.97 -17.37
CA ALA A 776 19.35 -4.11 -15.95
C ALA A 776 20.84 -3.84 -15.64
N LEU A 777 21.73 -4.37 -16.48
CA LEU A 777 23.18 -4.18 -16.36
C LEU A 777 23.57 -2.71 -16.55
N GLN A 778 23.06 -2.06 -17.60
CA GLN A 778 23.34 -0.65 -17.87
C GLN A 778 22.86 0.23 -16.72
N LEU A 779 21.66 -0.03 -16.20
CA LEU A 779 21.07 0.72 -15.10
C LEU A 779 21.89 0.59 -13.80
N ARG A 780 22.30 -0.64 -13.46
CA ARG A 780 23.17 -0.89 -12.29
C ARG A 780 24.54 -0.22 -12.46
N LYS A 781 25.13 -0.27 -13.64
CA LYS A 781 26.41 0.41 -13.94
C LYS A 781 26.31 1.92 -13.78
N SER A 782 25.22 2.55 -14.25
CA SER A 782 25.05 4.00 -14.16
C SER A 782 24.79 4.50 -12.73
N LEU A 783 24.07 3.72 -11.91
CA LEU A 783 23.62 4.15 -10.58
C LEU A 783 24.56 3.75 -9.45
N LEU A 784 25.10 2.52 -9.53
CA LEU A 784 25.89 1.90 -8.47
C LEU A 784 27.39 1.88 -8.82
N GLY A 785 27.73 2.15 -10.08
CA GLY A 785 29.08 2.07 -10.61
C GLY A 785 29.45 0.68 -11.12
N GLU A 786 30.49 0.62 -11.94
CA GLU A 786 30.96 -0.58 -12.66
C GLU A 786 31.42 -1.73 -11.76
N LEU A 787 31.76 -1.43 -10.51
CA LEU A 787 32.34 -2.41 -9.57
C LEU A 787 31.31 -2.91 -8.55
N HIS A 788 30.02 -2.61 -8.69
CA HIS A 788 29.02 -3.04 -7.72
C HIS A 788 28.75 -4.56 -7.77
N PRO A 789 28.54 -5.24 -6.62
CA PRO A 789 28.01 -6.61 -6.55
C PRO A 789 26.86 -6.92 -7.53
N ASP A 790 25.84 -6.08 -7.56
CA ASP A 790 24.68 -6.29 -8.46
C ASP A 790 25.04 -6.21 -9.95
N VAL A 791 26.08 -5.42 -10.32
CA VAL A 791 26.61 -5.40 -11.68
C VAL A 791 27.24 -6.75 -12.00
N ALA A 792 28.03 -7.31 -11.07
CA ALA A 792 28.62 -8.64 -11.23
C ALA A 792 27.54 -9.75 -11.31
N ALA A 793 26.45 -9.64 -10.55
CA ALA A 793 25.31 -10.54 -10.67
C ALA A 793 24.64 -10.47 -12.05
N SER A 794 24.38 -9.26 -12.56
CA SER A 794 23.85 -9.05 -13.92
C SER A 794 24.78 -9.60 -15.01
N LEU A 795 26.09 -9.38 -14.88
CA LEU A 795 27.09 -9.92 -15.82
C LEU A 795 27.07 -11.45 -15.84
N ASN A 796 27.01 -12.08 -14.67
CA ASN A 796 26.95 -13.54 -14.55
C ASN A 796 25.65 -14.11 -15.16
N ASN A 797 24.52 -13.43 -14.97
CA ASN A 797 23.24 -13.86 -15.54
C ASN A 797 23.17 -13.68 -17.06
N LEU A 798 23.68 -12.55 -17.58
CA LEU A 798 23.84 -12.35 -19.01
C LEU A 798 24.82 -13.36 -19.63
N ALA A 799 25.88 -13.74 -18.91
CA ALA A 799 26.78 -14.80 -19.32
C ALA A 799 26.07 -16.17 -19.39
N ASN A 800 25.17 -16.48 -18.44
CA ASN A 800 24.33 -17.68 -18.50
C ASN A 800 23.44 -17.70 -19.74
N LEU A 801 22.90 -16.54 -20.14
CA LEU A 801 22.14 -16.40 -21.38
C LEU A 801 23.03 -16.68 -22.61
N TYR A 802 24.21 -16.07 -22.69
CA TYR A 802 25.15 -16.30 -23.79
C TYR A 802 25.67 -17.73 -23.85
N TYR A 803 25.88 -18.37 -22.69
CA TYR A 803 26.15 -19.79 -22.61
C TYR A 803 25.01 -20.62 -23.22
N SER A 804 23.75 -20.27 -22.89
CA SER A 804 22.56 -20.95 -23.41
C SER A 804 22.33 -20.70 -24.92
N LEU A 805 22.86 -19.60 -25.46
CA LEU A 805 22.90 -19.24 -26.88
C LEU A 805 24.14 -19.80 -27.60
N GLU A 806 24.98 -20.58 -26.91
CA GLU A 806 26.25 -21.12 -27.43
C GLU A 806 27.27 -20.06 -27.86
N ARG A 807 27.09 -18.80 -27.42
CA ARG A 807 28.02 -17.68 -27.60
C ARG A 807 29.12 -17.73 -26.54
N TYR A 808 29.90 -18.81 -26.54
CA TYR A 808 30.81 -19.14 -25.44
C TYR A 808 31.94 -18.11 -25.21
N SER A 809 32.42 -17.43 -26.25
CA SER A 809 33.42 -16.36 -26.11
C SER A 809 32.89 -15.17 -25.31
N ASP A 810 31.63 -14.80 -25.59
CA ASP A 810 30.98 -13.66 -24.93
C ASP A 810 30.66 -14.02 -23.48
N ALA A 811 30.16 -15.24 -23.25
CA ALA A 811 29.94 -15.77 -21.91
C ALA A 811 31.24 -15.82 -21.09
N GLU A 812 32.36 -16.27 -21.67
CA GLU A 812 33.66 -16.30 -20.99
C GLU A 812 34.10 -14.92 -20.52
N ALA A 813 33.99 -13.92 -21.40
CA ALA A 813 34.39 -12.55 -21.09
C ALA A 813 33.59 -12.00 -19.89
N LEU A 814 32.26 -12.18 -19.91
CA LEU A 814 31.36 -11.71 -18.86
C LEU A 814 31.55 -12.47 -17.54
N TYR A 815 31.71 -13.81 -17.57
CA TYR A 815 32.00 -14.57 -16.34
C TYR A 815 33.33 -14.13 -15.70
N ARG A 816 34.36 -13.87 -16.51
CA ARG A 816 35.66 -13.38 -16.01
C ARG A 816 35.54 -11.97 -15.44
N GLU A 817 34.77 -11.09 -16.08
CA GLU A 817 34.52 -9.74 -15.56
C GLU A 817 33.75 -9.79 -14.24
N ALA A 818 32.67 -10.57 -14.16
CA ALA A 818 31.91 -10.79 -12.93
C ALA A 818 32.81 -11.35 -11.82
N LEU A 819 33.61 -12.37 -12.11
CA LEU A 819 34.55 -12.98 -11.17
C LEU A 819 35.55 -11.94 -10.63
N ARG A 820 36.13 -11.10 -11.50
CA ARG A 820 37.06 -10.04 -11.11
C ARG A 820 36.41 -9.03 -10.17
N ILE A 821 35.17 -8.63 -10.45
CA ILE A 821 34.42 -7.70 -9.59
C ILE A 821 34.14 -8.36 -8.24
N TRP A 822 33.60 -9.58 -8.23
CA TRP A 822 33.33 -10.31 -6.99
C TRP A 822 34.58 -10.48 -6.12
N GLN A 823 35.71 -10.87 -6.69
CA GLN A 823 36.98 -11.01 -5.98
C GLN A 823 37.49 -9.67 -5.43
N GLY A 824 37.36 -8.59 -6.21
CA GLY A 824 37.79 -7.26 -5.80
C GLY A 824 36.96 -6.65 -4.67
N MET A 825 35.66 -6.97 -4.62
CA MET A 825 34.71 -6.34 -3.68
C MET A 825 34.43 -7.17 -2.43
N LEU A 826 34.29 -8.49 -2.59
CA LEU A 826 33.87 -9.42 -1.52
C LEU A 826 34.99 -10.37 -1.08
N GLY A 827 36.14 -10.34 -1.76
CA GLY A 827 37.26 -11.24 -1.50
C GLY A 827 37.11 -12.61 -2.17
N GLU A 828 38.20 -13.40 -2.15
CA GLU A 828 38.30 -14.66 -2.91
C GLU A 828 37.41 -15.81 -2.38
N ASN A 829 37.01 -15.74 -1.11
CA ASN A 829 36.29 -16.82 -0.44
C ASN A 829 34.77 -16.62 -0.40
N HIS A 830 34.23 -15.64 -1.12
CA HIS A 830 32.79 -15.35 -1.12
C HIS A 830 31.99 -16.37 -1.95
N PRO A 831 30.78 -16.80 -1.52
CA PRO A 831 29.91 -17.68 -2.31
C PRO A 831 29.65 -17.21 -3.75
N ALA A 832 29.50 -15.90 -3.97
CA ALA A 832 29.31 -15.33 -5.31
C ALA A 832 30.53 -15.58 -6.23
N VAL A 833 31.76 -15.57 -5.68
CA VAL A 833 32.97 -15.94 -6.42
C VAL A 833 32.89 -17.40 -6.85
N ALA A 834 32.46 -18.30 -5.96
CA ALA A 834 32.28 -19.70 -6.28
C ALA A 834 31.21 -19.94 -7.36
N THR A 835 30.14 -19.15 -7.37
CA THR A 835 29.12 -19.20 -8.43
C THR A 835 29.71 -18.86 -9.80
N SER A 836 30.46 -17.77 -9.92
CA SER A 836 31.12 -17.43 -11.20
C SER A 836 32.19 -18.46 -11.59
N LEU A 837 32.95 -19.01 -10.63
CA LEU A 837 33.91 -20.09 -10.89
C LEU A 837 33.23 -21.36 -11.41
N ASN A 838 32.13 -21.80 -10.79
CA ASN A 838 31.36 -22.97 -11.21
C ASN A 838 30.76 -22.78 -12.62
N ASN A 839 30.27 -21.58 -12.93
CA ASN A 839 29.68 -21.31 -14.25
C ASN A 839 30.77 -21.25 -15.34
N LEU A 840 31.90 -20.63 -15.05
CA LEU A 840 33.08 -20.62 -15.94
C LEU A 840 33.65 -22.04 -16.13
N ALA A 841 33.65 -22.87 -15.09
CA ALA A 841 34.01 -24.29 -15.19
C ALA A 841 33.07 -25.07 -16.12
N GLY A 842 31.76 -24.81 -16.05
CA GLY A 842 30.78 -25.39 -16.96
C GLY A 842 30.98 -24.99 -18.41
N LEU A 843 31.35 -23.73 -18.65
CA LEU A 843 31.78 -23.24 -19.96
C LEU A 843 33.00 -24.02 -20.48
N TYR A 844 34.05 -24.16 -19.65
CA TYR A 844 35.27 -24.87 -20.02
C TYR A 844 35.03 -26.35 -20.28
N SER A 845 34.14 -26.97 -19.51
CA SER A 845 33.71 -28.35 -19.75
C SER A 845 33.11 -28.52 -21.15
N VAL A 846 32.26 -27.58 -21.61
CA VAL A 846 31.64 -27.66 -22.95
C VAL A 846 32.64 -27.34 -24.07
N GLN A 847 33.65 -26.50 -23.79
CA GLN A 847 34.77 -26.23 -24.71
C GLN A 847 35.82 -27.36 -24.76
N ASN A 848 35.62 -28.46 -24.02
CA ASN A 848 36.59 -29.56 -23.86
C ASN A 848 37.91 -29.16 -23.15
N ARG A 849 37.90 -28.06 -22.40
CA ARG A 849 38.99 -27.60 -21.54
C ARG A 849 38.84 -28.20 -20.15
N TYR A 850 38.94 -29.53 -20.12
CA TYR A 850 38.57 -30.35 -18.98
C TYR A 850 39.42 -30.14 -17.73
N GLU A 851 40.73 -29.91 -17.89
CA GLU A 851 41.64 -29.65 -16.78
C GLU A 851 41.32 -28.31 -16.10
N ASP A 852 41.13 -27.25 -16.91
CA ASP A 852 40.72 -25.93 -16.42
C ASP A 852 39.34 -26.01 -15.71
N ALA A 853 38.39 -26.75 -16.29
CA ALA A 853 37.07 -26.95 -15.70
C ALA A 853 37.14 -27.65 -14.33
N GLU A 854 37.95 -28.72 -14.22
CA GLU A 854 38.13 -29.44 -12.97
C GLU A 854 38.74 -28.54 -11.88
N GLU A 855 39.78 -27.77 -12.22
CA GLU A 855 40.41 -26.84 -11.28
C GLU A 855 39.40 -25.84 -10.72
N LEU A 856 38.62 -25.21 -11.60
CA LEU A 856 37.62 -24.22 -11.22
C LEU A 856 36.45 -24.84 -10.42
N TYR A 857 35.96 -26.04 -10.80
CA TYR A 857 34.94 -26.74 -10.02
C TYR A 857 35.45 -27.11 -8.62
N ARG A 858 36.70 -27.59 -8.50
CA ARG A 858 37.29 -27.90 -7.19
C ARG A 858 37.45 -26.64 -6.33
N LYS A 859 37.92 -25.52 -6.91
CA LYS A 859 37.99 -24.23 -6.21
C LYS A 859 36.60 -23.76 -5.73
N ALA A 860 35.61 -23.78 -6.63
CA ALA A 860 34.23 -23.43 -6.29
C ALA A 860 33.64 -24.33 -5.19
N LEU A 861 33.96 -25.63 -5.24
CA LEU A 861 33.52 -26.61 -4.25
C LEU A 861 34.09 -26.30 -2.87
N VAL A 862 35.40 -26.06 -2.76
CA VAL A 862 36.05 -25.72 -1.49
C VAL A 862 35.46 -24.44 -0.89
N ILE A 863 35.26 -23.40 -1.72
CA ILE A 863 34.67 -22.14 -1.25
C ILE A 863 33.24 -22.36 -0.77
N ARG A 864 32.39 -23.06 -1.55
CA ARG A 864 31.00 -23.33 -1.16
C ARG A 864 30.90 -24.23 0.07
N GLN A 865 31.75 -25.25 0.21
CA GLN A 865 31.78 -26.10 1.40
C GLN A 865 32.17 -25.31 2.66
N ALA A 866 33.18 -24.45 2.54
CA ALA A 866 33.62 -23.61 3.65
C ALA A 866 32.58 -22.53 4.03
N ALA A 867 31.89 -21.95 3.05
CA ALA A 867 30.97 -20.84 3.27
C ALA A 867 29.52 -21.23 3.54
N LEU A 868 29.04 -22.35 2.98
CA LEU A 868 27.64 -22.77 2.99
C LEU A 868 27.40 -24.14 3.67
N GLY A 869 28.46 -24.89 3.97
CA GLY A 869 28.39 -26.25 4.50
C GLY A 869 28.16 -27.33 3.43
N GLU A 870 28.49 -28.58 3.76
CA GLU A 870 28.56 -29.69 2.79
C GLU A 870 27.21 -30.08 2.15
N ASN A 871 26.11 -29.83 2.86
CA ASN A 871 24.76 -30.23 2.44
C ASN A 871 24.01 -29.14 1.65
N HIS A 872 24.63 -27.99 1.40
CA HIS A 872 23.97 -26.89 0.70
C HIS A 872 23.63 -27.27 -0.76
N PRO A 873 22.46 -26.89 -1.30
CA PRO A 873 22.07 -27.21 -2.68
C PRO A 873 23.11 -26.80 -3.73
N GLU A 874 23.79 -25.68 -3.54
CA GLU A 874 24.87 -25.24 -4.43
C GLU A 874 26.13 -26.12 -4.36
N VAL A 875 26.47 -26.67 -3.18
CA VAL A 875 27.57 -27.63 -3.04
C VAL A 875 27.24 -28.90 -3.80
N LEU A 876 26.01 -29.41 -3.63
CA LEU A 876 25.51 -30.57 -4.36
C LEU A 876 25.47 -30.32 -5.88
N ALA A 877 25.13 -29.11 -6.30
CA ALA A 877 25.17 -28.71 -7.71
C ALA A 877 26.60 -28.74 -8.27
N THR A 878 27.59 -28.19 -7.55
CA THR A 878 29.00 -28.26 -7.95
C THR A 878 29.48 -29.71 -8.02
N LEU A 879 29.17 -30.55 -7.02
CA LEU A 879 29.51 -31.97 -7.00
C LEU A 879 28.89 -32.73 -8.17
N ASN A 880 27.63 -32.45 -8.51
CA ASN A 880 26.96 -33.03 -9.67
C ASN A 880 27.63 -32.60 -10.98
N ASN A 881 28.05 -31.34 -11.09
CA ASN A 881 28.76 -30.84 -12.27
C ASN A 881 30.15 -31.48 -12.42
N LEU A 882 30.90 -31.59 -11.32
CA LEU A 882 32.18 -32.29 -11.28
C LEU A 882 32.03 -33.78 -11.62
N THR A 883 30.97 -34.42 -11.12
CA THR A 883 30.62 -35.80 -11.47
C THR A 883 30.35 -35.96 -12.97
N LYS A 884 29.56 -35.06 -13.56
CA LYS A 884 29.30 -35.06 -15.01
C LYS A 884 30.58 -34.87 -15.81
N LEU A 885 31.46 -33.97 -15.36
CA LEU A 885 32.76 -33.74 -16.00
C LEU A 885 33.61 -35.02 -16.01
N TYR A 886 33.71 -35.75 -14.90
CA TYR A 886 34.44 -37.02 -14.83
C TYR A 886 33.81 -38.13 -15.66
N GLN A 887 32.48 -38.20 -15.71
CA GLN A 887 31.79 -39.14 -16.59
C GLN A 887 32.11 -38.89 -18.06
N VAL A 888 32.09 -37.62 -18.49
CA VAL A 888 32.45 -37.23 -19.87
C VAL A 888 33.92 -37.57 -20.19
N GLN A 889 34.81 -37.50 -19.21
CA GLN A 889 36.23 -37.91 -19.35
C GLN A 889 36.45 -39.43 -19.23
N GLY A 890 35.43 -40.23 -18.89
CA GLY A 890 35.57 -41.66 -18.62
C GLY A 890 36.31 -42.00 -17.31
N ARG A 891 36.45 -41.04 -16.38
CA ARG A 891 37.10 -41.19 -15.07
C ARG A 891 36.11 -41.69 -14.02
N TYR A 892 35.68 -42.94 -14.17
CA TYR A 892 34.65 -43.53 -13.31
C TYR A 892 35.09 -43.74 -11.85
N SER A 893 36.39 -43.92 -11.56
CA SER A 893 36.92 -43.99 -10.19
C SER A 893 36.67 -42.69 -9.42
N ASP A 894 36.95 -41.56 -10.06
CA ASP A 894 36.89 -40.24 -9.46
C ASP A 894 35.43 -39.79 -9.34
N THR A 895 34.57 -40.29 -10.23
CA THR A 895 33.11 -40.19 -10.11
C THR A 895 32.62 -40.87 -8.83
N GLU A 896 33.09 -42.08 -8.53
CA GLU A 896 32.70 -42.81 -7.31
C GLU A 896 33.29 -42.15 -6.05
N GLU A 897 34.47 -41.54 -6.13
CA GLU A 897 35.06 -40.75 -5.03
C GLU A 897 34.23 -39.50 -4.70
N VAL A 898 33.82 -38.72 -5.72
CA VAL A 898 32.96 -37.54 -5.53
C VAL A 898 31.56 -37.94 -5.06
N LYS A 899 31.02 -39.06 -5.55
CA LYS A 899 29.76 -39.62 -5.04
C LYS A 899 29.90 -40.09 -3.59
N ALA A 900 31.01 -40.69 -3.21
CA ALA A 900 31.27 -41.09 -1.82
C ALA A 900 31.36 -39.86 -0.89
N ALA A 901 31.99 -38.77 -1.34
CA ALA A 901 32.01 -37.49 -0.63
C ALA A 901 30.61 -36.83 -0.55
N LYS A 902 29.74 -37.04 -1.54
CA LYS A 902 28.32 -36.66 -1.48
C LYS A 902 27.52 -37.49 -0.46
N ILE A 903 27.99 -38.69 -0.11
CA ILE A 903 27.32 -39.64 0.79
C ILE A 903 27.82 -39.50 2.23
N SER A 904 29.04 -38.98 2.46
CA SER A 904 29.73 -39.02 3.76
C SER A 904 29.11 -38.19 4.88
N ASP A 905 28.17 -37.27 4.61
CA ASP A 905 27.46 -36.55 5.67
C ASP A 905 25.99 -36.26 5.36
N SER A 906 25.29 -37.26 4.81
CA SER A 906 23.83 -37.25 4.82
C SER A 906 23.32 -37.52 6.25
N SER A 907 23.29 -36.48 7.09
CA SER A 907 22.25 -36.36 8.12
C SER A 907 20.83 -36.40 7.50
N LEU A 908 20.73 -36.30 6.18
CA LEU A 908 19.57 -36.64 5.36
C LEU A 908 19.35 -38.15 5.11
N SER A 909 20.25 -39.06 5.49
CA SER A 909 19.90 -40.49 5.61
C SER A 909 19.00 -40.76 6.83
N SER A 910 18.87 -39.79 7.75
CA SER A 910 17.89 -39.83 8.85
C SER A 910 16.60 -39.04 8.60
N GLN A 911 16.50 -38.23 7.52
CA GLN A 911 15.30 -37.42 7.23
C GLN A 911 14.79 -37.44 5.78
N ILE A 912 15.52 -38.01 4.80
CA ILE A 912 14.96 -38.47 3.50
C ILE A 912 14.39 -39.90 3.63
N ALA A 913 14.37 -40.46 4.84
CA ALA A 913 13.59 -41.66 5.18
C ALA A 913 12.09 -41.34 5.39
N THR A 914 11.50 -40.47 4.57
CA THR A 914 10.02 -40.29 4.50
C THR A 914 9.45 -40.56 3.11
N THR A 915 10.16 -41.34 2.31
CA THR A 915 9.51 -42.25 1.35
C THR A 915 10.25 -43.59 1.41
N PRO A 916 9.58 -44.70 1.80
CA PRO A 916 10.29 -45.93 2.09
C PRO A 916 10.78 -46.60 0.80
N THR A 917 12.08 -46.57 0.56
CA THR A 917 12.78 -47.55 -0.28
C THR A 917 13.06 -48.80 0.54
N ILE A 918 12.08 -49.70 0.58
CA ILE A 918 12.11 -51.17 0.36
C ILE A 918 13.22 -52.07 0.97
N SER A 919 14.38 -51.60 1.46
CA SER A 919 15.45 -52.48 1.96
C SER A 919 15.48 -52.70 3.48
N THR A 920 14.55 -52.13 4.24
CA THR A 920 14.40 -52.42 5.68
C THR A 920 12.93 -52.53 6.08
N LEU A 921 12.21 -53.49 5.51
CA LEU A 921 11.10 -54.04 6.27
C LEU A 921 11.72 -54.82 7.44
N THR A 922 11.60 -54.27 8.65
CA THR A 922 11.87 -55.04 9.88
C THR A 922 10.99 -56.28 9.85
N ALA A 923 11.45 -57.41 10.39
CA ALA A 923 10.63 -58.62 10.47
C ALA A 923 9.30 -58.33 11.18
N ASN A 924 9.27 -57.31 12.06
CA ASN A 924 8.08 -56.82 12.72
C ASN A 924 7.04 -56.22 11.75
N THR A 925 7.47 -55.51 10.72
CA THR A 925 6.60 -54.97 9.66
C THR A 925 6.09 -56.09 8.75
N ILE A 926 6.96 -57.05 8.42
CA ILE A 926 6.64 -58.23 7.60
C ILE A 926 5.60 -59.10 8.29
N LEU A 927 5.77 -59.33 9.60
CA LEU A 927 4.84 -60.10 10.41
C LEU A 927 3.51 -59.38 10.60
N THR A 928 3.54 -58.08 10.86
CA THR A 928 2.32 -57.30 11.05
C THR A 928 1.47 -57.31 9.78
N VAL A 929 2.09 -57.19 8.60
CA VAL A 929 1.38 -57.24 7.31
C VAL A 929 0.85 -58.66 7.02
N ALA A 930 1.64 -59.70 7.31
CA ALA A 930 1.23 -61.09 7.14
C ALA A 930 0.10 -61.52 8.12
N LEU A 931 0.12 -61.02 9.36
CA LEU A 931 -0.81 -61.39 10.43
C LEU A 931 -2.07 -60.52 10.49
N ALA A 932 -2.05 -59.30 9.94
CA ALA A 932 -3.21 -58.40 9.93
C ALA A 932 -4.43 -58.99 9.20
N ARG A 933 -4.25 -60.06 8.41
CA ARG A 933 -5.33 -60.81 7.76
C ARG A 933 -6.17 -61.65 8.73
N PHE A 934 -5.64 -62.01 9.90
CA PHE A 934 -6.25 -62.98 10.83
C PHE A 934 -6.69 -62.38 12.18
N SER A 935 -6.27 -61.16 12.51
CA SER A 935 -6.87 -60.43 13.63
C SER A 935 -8.26 -59.93 13.20
N ASP A 936 -9.32 -60.53 13.76
CA ASP A 936 -10.75 -60.28 13.45
C ASP A 936 -11.23 -58.83 13.70
N SER A 937 -10.34 -57.89 14.02
CA SER A 937 -10.66 -56.47 14.19
C SER A 937 -10.24 -55.55 13.03
N ASN A 938 -9.56 -56.05 11.98
CA ASN A 938 -8.99 -55.18 10.92
C ASN A 938 -9.06 -55.70 9.48
N SER A 939 -9.73 -56.83 9.19
CA SER A 939 -9.74 -57.44 7.84
C SER A 939 -10.38 -56.55 6.75
N HIS A 940 -11.35 -55.70 7.10
CA HIS A 940 -11.95 -54.72 6.17
C HIS A 940 -10.95 -53.66 5.69
N ASN A 941 -10.03 -53.25 6.57
CA ASN A 941 -9.04 -52.20 6.32
C ASN A 941 -7.91 -52.66 5.38
N LEU A 942 -7.69 -53.98 5.24
CA LEU A 942 -6.72 -54.55 4.31
C LEU A 942 -7.28 -54.70 2.89
N GLN A 943 -8.55 -55.10 2.75
CA GLN A 943 -9.21 -55.18 1.45
C GLN A 943 -9.37 -53.79 0.79
N GLU A 944 -9.46 -52.73 1.60
CA GLU A 944 -9.42 -51.33 1.12
C GLU A 944 -8.00 -50.84 0.76
N LYS A 945 -6.94 -51.51 1.24
CA LYS A 945 -5.54 -51.04 1.12
C LYS A 945 -4.67 -51.83 0.16
N PHE A 946 -5.14 -53.00 -0.28
CA PHE A 946 -4.38 -53.88 -1.17
C PHE A 946 -5.29 -54.53 -2.21
N THR A 947 -4.80 -54.59 -3.45
CA THR A 947 -5.43 -55.33 -4.53
C THR A 947 -5.55 -56.82 -4.19
N LYS A 948 -6.46 -57.54 -4.87
CA LYS A 948 -6.58 -59.00 -4.76
C LYS A 948 -5.25 -59.73 -5.02
N ALA A 949 -4.41 -59.19 -5.92
CA ALA A 949 -3.07 -59.71 -6.19
C ALA A 949 -2.09 -59.44 -5.03
N GLY A 950 -2.14 -58.23 -4.43
CA GLY A 950 -1.40 -57.91 -3.21
C GLY A 950 -1.77 -58.83 -2.03
N LEU A 951 -3.06 -59.13 -1.84
CA LEU A 951 -3.54 -60.05 -0.80
C LEU A 951 -3.06 -61.50 -1.01
N LEU A 952 -2.94 -61.96 -2.26
CA LEU A 952 -2.36 -63.26 -2.60
C LEU A 952 -0.86 -63.33 -2.25
N LYS A 953 -0.13 -62.23 -2.44
CA LYS A 953 1.29 -62.15 -2.07
C LYS A 953 1.49 -62.08 -0.56
N ILE A 954 0.57 -61.46 0.16
CA ILE A 954 0.54 -61.52 1.63
C ILE A 954 0.31 -62.96 2.14
N ASP A 955 -0.54 -63.76 1.46
CA ASP A 955 -0.72 -65.19 1.79
C ASP A 955 0.54 -66.02 1.51
N GLU A 956 1.23 -65.72 0.41
CA GLU A 956 2.49 -66.37 0.04
C GLU A 956 3.57 -66.11 1.10
N LEU A 957 3.69 -64.85 1.53
CA LEU A 957 4.59 -64.44 2.61
C LEU A 957 4.30 -65.18 3.92
N TYR A 958 3.03 -65.22 4.32
CA TYR A 958 2.61 -65.90 5.54
C TYR A 958 2.90 -67.42 5.49
N ARG A 959 2.68 -68.07 4.33
CA ARG A 959 2.98 -69.50 4.15
C ARG A 959 4.46 -69.78 4.27
N SER A 960 5.30 -68.97 3.62
CA SER A 960 6.76 -69.10 3.68
C SER A 960 7.29 -68.98 5.12
N ILE A 961 6.77 -68.01 5.89
CA ILE A 961 7.09 -67.86 7.32
C ILE A 961 6.66 -69.10 8.12
N ARG A 962 5.44 -69.58 7.91
CA ARG A 962 4.90 -70.74 8.64
C ARG A 962 5.69 -72.03 8.35
N GLU A 963 6.10 -72.23 7.12
CA GLU A 963 6.94 -73.37 6.72
C GLU A 963 8.32 -73.32 7.40
N LYS A 964 8.93 -72.14 7.53
CA LYS A 964 10.24 -72.01 8.19
C LYS A 964 10.22 -72.19 9.69
N ILE A 965 9.13 -71.82 10.36
CA ILE A 965 9.01 -72.05 11.81
C ILE A 965 8.46 -73.45 12.14
N GLN A 966 8.12 -74.26 11.14
CA GLN A 966 7.52 -75.57 11.32
C GLN A 966 8.45 -76.51 12.10
N GLY A 967 7.92 -77.15 13.14
CA GLY A 967 8.68 -78.03 14.03
C GLY A 967 9.33 -77.33 15.23
N ASN A 968 9.25 -76.00 15.32
CA ASN A 968 9.61 -75.23 16.52
C ASN A 968 8.36 -74.91 17.34
N GLN A 969 7.99 -75.79 18.28
CA GLN A 969 6.76 -75.67 19.09
C GLN A 969 6.60 -74.31 19.79
N LYS A 970 7.71 -73.67 20.19
CA LYS A 970 7.68 -72.35 20.83
C LYS A 970 7.23 -71.27 19.85
N GLN A 971 7.72 -71.32 18.62
CA GLN A 971 7.44 -70.31 17.59
C GLN A 971 6.11 -70.56 16.90
N GLU A 972 5.72 -71.83 16.73
CA GLU A 972 4.36 -72.17 16.29
C GLU A 972 3.30 -71.68 17.30
N SER A 973 3.56 -71.84 18.61
CA SER A 973 2.67 -71.30 19.66
C SER A 973 2.66 -69.76 19.67
N ALA A 974 3.81 -69.12 19.47
CA ALA A 974 3.91 -67.67 19.39
C ALA A 974 3.16 -67.12 18.16
N LEU A 975 3.24 -67.79 17.01
CA LEU A 975 2.50 -67.42 15.80
C LEU A 975 0.98 -67.50 16.04
N ILE A 976 0.49 -68.58 16.65
CA ILE A 976 -0.95 -68.73 17.00
C ILE A 976 -1.40 -67.64 17.98
N SER A 977 -0.59 -67.31 19.00
CA SER A 977 -0.91 -66.22 19.94
C SER A 977 -0.85 -64.84 19.26
N ALA A 978 0.04 -64.63 18.30
CA ALA A 978 0.12 -63.40 17.52
C ALA A 978 -1.09 -63.23 16.59
N GLU A 979 -1.58 -64.32 15.97
CA GLU A 979 -2.84 -64.33 15.21
C GLU A 979 -4.05 -63.93 16.05
N GLN A 980 -4.05 -64.29 17.34
CA GLN A 980 -5.07 -63.91 18.31
C GLN A 980 -4.89 -62.47 18.86
N GLY A 981 -3.91 -61.72 18.37
CA GLY A 981 -3.70 -60.30 18.69
C GLY A 981 -2.66 -60.01 19.78
N SER A 982 -1.84 -61.00 20.18
CA SER A 982 -0.76 -60.75 21.15
C SER A 982 0.40 -59.99 20.52
N LYS A 983 0.49 -58.69 20.79
CA LYS A 983 1.58 -57.83 20.32
C LYS A 983 2.96 -58.28 20.84
N THR A 984 3.03 -58.76 22.07
CA THR A 984 4.29 -59.23 22.67
C THR A 984 4.82 -60.48 21.97
N GLU A 985 3.94 -61.43 21.61
CA GLU A 985 4.38 -62.62 20.86
C GLU A 985 4.69 -62.30 19.40
N LEU A 986 4.02 -61.30 18.82
CA LEU A 986 4.35 -60.76 17.50
C LEU A 986 5.77 -60.16 17.48
N ASP A 987 6.12 -59.33 18.46
CA ASP A 987 7.47 -58.75 18.61
C ASP A 987 8.54 -59.85 18.84
N ASN A 988 8.20 -60.88 19.61
CA ASN A 988 9.10 -62.03 19.86
C ASN A 988 9.34 -62.85 18.57
N LEU A 989 8.28 -63.14 17.82
CA LEU A 989 8.38 -63.89 16.57
C LEU A 989 9.12 -63.08 15.50
N ALA A 990 8.88 -61.77 15.44
CA ALA A 990 9.62 -60.86 14.57
C ALA A 990 11.12 -60.86 14.88
N THR A 991 11.49 -60.71 16.15
CA THR A 991 12.91 -60.78 16.57
C THR A 991 13.55 -62.12 16.19
N TYR A 992 12.81 -63.22 16.33
CA TYR A 992 13.28 -64.55 15.95
C TYR A 992 13.50 -64.68 14.44
N LEU A 993 12.58 -64.15 13.63
CA LEU A 993 12.68 -64.17 12.17
C LEU A 993 13.76 -63.23 11.66
N GLU A 994 13.97 -62.07 12.28
CA GLU A 994 15.11 -61.19 12.01
C GLU A 994 16.44 -61.91 12.25
N THR A 995 16.55 -62.65 13.35
CA THR A 995 17.75 -63.46 13.63
C THR A 995 17.92 -64.56 12.58
N MET A 996 16.83 -65.23 12.21
CA MET A 996 16.86 -66.31 11.21
C MET A 996 17.20 -65.79 9.81
N MET A 997 16.71 -64.62 9.40
CA MET A 997 17.04 -63.99 8.12
C MET A 997 18.50 -63.54 8.07
N ASN A 998 19.12 -63.22 9.21
CA ASN A 998 20.55 -62.95 9.25
C ASN A 998 21.39 -64.22 9.04
N ASP A 999 20.87 -65.38 9.42
CA ASP A 999 21.57 -66.67 9.34
C ASP A 999 21.25 -67.47 8.04
N ASP A 1000 20.05 -67.31 7.47
CA ASP A 1000 19.57 -67.97 6.25
C ASP A 1000 19.33 -66.93 5.14
N THR A 1001 20.35 -66.73 4.31
CA THR A 1001 20.35 -65.73 3.23
C THR A 1001 19.37 -66.05 2.10
N GLU A 1002 19.04 -67.33 1.90
CA GLU A 1002 18.05 -67.74 0.90
C GLU A 1002 16.64 -67.37 1.36
N PHE A 1003 16.33 -67.63 2.64
CA PHE A 1003 15.08 -67.19 3.25
C PHE A 1003 14.96 -65.66 3.31
N ALA A 1004 16.04 -64.95 3.62
CA ALA A 1004 16.05 -63.49 3.61
C ALA A 1004 15.75 -62.92 2.21
N ALA A 1005 16.33 -63.52 1.16
CA ALA A 1005 16.07 -63.11 -0.22
C ALA A 1005 14.63 -63.42 -0.65
N GLU A 1006 14.07 -64.56 -0.27
CA GLU A 1006 12.68 -64.95 -0.54
C GLU A 1006 11.69 -63.97 0.09
N ILE A 1007 11.87 -63.65 1.38
CA ILE A 1007 11.02 -62.70 2.11
C ILE A 1007 11.16 -61.28 1.56
N GLN A 1008 12.36 -60.86 1.18
CA GLN A 1008 12.61 -59.57 0.55
C GLN A 1008 11.91 -59.47 -0.81
N HIS A 1009 11.97 -60.53 -1.62
CA HIS A 1009 11.31 -60.59 -2.93
C HIS A 1009 9.78 -60.50 -2.80
N ILE A 1010 9.16 -61.32 -1.94
CA ILE A 1010 7.71 -61.30 -1.75
C ILE A 1010 7.25 -59.93 -1.19
N SER A 1011 8.02 -59.34 -0.27
CA SER A 1011 7.73 -58.00 0.28
C SER A 1011 7.81 -56.89 -0.77
N GLN A 1012 8.78 -56.99 -1.70
CA GLN A 1012 8.89 -56.09 -2.85
C GLN A 1012 7.68 -56.18 -3.76
N GLU A 1013 7.18 -57.38 -4.03
CA GLU A 1013 5.99 -57.58 -4.86
C GLU A 1013 4.71 -57.04 -4.20
N ILE A 1014 4.54 -57.23 -2.88
CA ILE A 1014 3.42 -56.64 -2.11
C ILE A 1014 3.44 -55.11 -2.21
N TYR A 1015 4.62 -54.50 -2.09
CA TYR A 1015 4.76 -53.05 -2.16
C TYR A 1015 4.57 -52.51 -3.58
N ALA A 1016 5.05 -53.23 -4.60
CA ALA A 1016 4.83 -52.88 -6.01
C ALA A 1016 3.33 -52.90 -6.37
N GLU A 1017 2.57 -53.87 -5.86
CA GLU A 1017 1.12 -53.90 -6.03
C GLU A 1017 0.41 -52.76 -5.29
N LYS A 1018 0.89 -52.36 -4.11
CA LYS A 1018 0.37 -51.19 -3.38
C LYS A 1018 0.63 -49.87 -4.10
N LEU A 1019 1.80 -49.70 -4.71
CA LEU A 1019 2.15 -48.54 -5.52
C LEU A 1019 1.25 -48.40 -6.75
N LYS A 1020 0.88 -49.52 -7.40
CA LYS A 1020 -0.08 -49.53 -8.51
C LYS A 1020 -1.46 -49.03 -8.06
N ASP A 1021 -1.90 -49.41 -6.86
CA ASP A 1021 -3.18 -48.98 -6.29
C ASP A 1021 -3.19 -47.47 -6.00
N ASN A 1022 -2.13 -46.93 -5.38
CA ASN A 1022 -1.97 -45.50 -5.16
C ASN A 1022 -1.91 -44.70 -6.47
N THR A 1023 -1.27 -45.26 -7.50
CA THR A 1023 -1.20 -44.61 -8.82
C THR A 1023 -2.57 -44.62 -9.51
N MET A 1024 -3.35 -45.70 -9.41
CA MET A 1024 -4.73 -45.74 -9.87
C MET A 1024 -5.64 -44.80 -9.08
N MET A 1025 -5.44 -44.64 -7.77
CA MET A 1025 -6.22 -43.73 -6.93
C MET A 1025 -5.91 -42.26 -7.24
N VAL A 1026 -4.64 -41.92 -7.46
CA VAL A 1026 -4.22 -40.57 -7.91
C VAL A 1026 -4.74 -40.30 -9.32
N GLN A 1027 -4.70 -41.28 -10.21
CA GLN A 1027 -5.27 -41.16 -11.56
C GLN A 1027 -6.80 -41.00 -11.51
N ASN A 1028 -7.50 -41.74 -10.66
CA ASN A 1028 -8.94 -41.57 -10.44
C ASN A 1028 -9.27 -40.21 -9.83
N ASN A 1029 -8.44 -39.70 -8.90
CA ASN A 1029 -8.62 -38.37 -8.33
C ASN A 1029 -8.34 -37.27 -9.37
N TYR A 1030 -7.36 -37.48 -10.24
CA TYR A 1030 -7.07 -36.60 -11.36
C TYR A 1030 -8.20 -36.62 -12.40
N ASP A 1031 -8.73 -37.80 -12.74
CA ASP A 1031 -9.83 -37.95 -13.69
C ASP A 1031 -11.16 -37.44 -13.10
N ASN A 1032 -11.37 -37.62 -11.79
CA ASN A 1032 -12.48 -36.99 -11.06
C ASN A 1032 -12.33 -35.47 -11.06
N ALA A 1033 -11.16 -34.92 -10.71
CA ALA A 1033 -10.90 -33.48 -10.72
C ALA A 1033 -11.12 -32.87 -12.12
N LYS A 1034 -10.72 -33.60 -13.17
CA LYS A 1034 -10.99 -33.22 -14.55
C LYS A 1034 -12.49 -33.28 -14.89
N GLY A 1035 -13.20 -34.28 -14.37
CA GLY A 1035 -14.66 -34.35 -14.44
C GLY A 1035 -15.38 -33.22 -13.69
N TRP A 1036 -14.86 -32.80 -12.54
CA TRP A 1036 -15.35 -31.65 -11.76
C TRP A 1036 -15.08 -30.33 -12.50
N GLN A 1037 -13.90 -30.15 -13.07
CA GLN A 1037 -13.56 -29.01 -13.91
C GLN A 1037 -14.51 -28.90 -15.11
N THR A 1038 -14.79 -30.03 -15.77
CA THR A 1038 -15.74 -30.08 -16.89
C THR A 1038 -17.19 -29.77 -16.46
N LYS A 1039 -17.59 -30.13 -15.22
CA LYS A 1039 -18.90 -29.80 -14.65
C LYS A 1039 -19.02 -28.34 -14.18
N ILE A 1040 -17.93 -27.77 -13.66
CA ILE A 1040 -17.81 -26.36 -13.25
C ILE A 1040 -17.87 -25.45 -14.48
N GLU A 1041 -17.16 -25.80 -15.55
CA GLU A 1041 -17.22 -25.10 -16.85
C GLU A 1041 -18.60 -25.23 -17.52
N GLY A 1042 -19.38 -26.26 -17.16
CA GLY A 1042 -20.76 -26.50 -17.64
C GLY A 1042 -21.88 -25.75 -16.89
N GLY A 1043 -21.57 -24.94 -15.88
CA GLY A 1043 -22.52 -23.97 -15.30
C GLY A 1043 -23.75 -24.55 -14.57
N THR A 1044 -23.64 -25.69 -13.88
CA THR A 1044 -24.71 -26.16 -12.97
C THR A 1044 -24.29 -26.08 -11.51
N ALA A 1045 -25.05 -25.30 -10.73
CA ALA A 1045 -24.79 -25.02 -9.32
C ALA A 1045 -25.09 -26.24 -8.44
N TYR A 1046 -24.07 -26.78 -7.78
CA TYR A 1046 -24.19 -27.75 -6.68
C TYR A 1046 -23.16 -27.42 -5.58
N ILE A 1047 -23.42 -26.33 -4.86
CA ILE A 1047 -22.55 -25.85 -3.77
C ILE A 1047 -22.69 -26.71 -2.50
N GLY A 1048 -23.75 -27.54 -2.40
CA GLY A 1048 -24.03 -28.34 -1.19
C GLY A 1048 -23.18 -29.60 -1.01
N GLU A 1049 -22.74 -30.26 -2.08
CA GLU A 1049 -21.99 -31.52 -1.98
C GLU A 1049 -20.47 -31.31 -1.84
N ILE A 1050 -19.94 -30.19 -2.33
CA ILE A 1050 -18.50 -29.84 -2.27
C ILE A 1050 -18.05 -29.50 -0.83
N HIS A 1051 -18.96 -29.15 0.07
CA HIS A 1051 -18.60 -28.79 1.44
C HIS A 1051 -18.49 -29.98 2.40
N ASN A 1052 -18.91 -31.19 1.99
CA ASN A 1052 -18.97 -32.38 2.85
C ASN A 1052 -18.16 -33.59 2.33
N GLN A 1053 -17.47 -33.49 1.19
CA GLN A 1053 -16.48 -34.46 0.69
C GLN A 1053 -15.16 -33.74 0.46
#